data_AF-A0A918IZM6-F1
#
_entry.id   AF-A0A918IZM6-F1
#
_cell.length_a   1.000
_cell.length_b   1.000
_cell.length_c   1.000
_cell.angle_alpha   90.00
_cell.angle_beta   90.00
_cell.angle_gamma   90.00
#
_symmetry.space_group_name_H-M   'P 1'
#
loop_
_entity.id
_entity.type
_entity.pdbx_description
1 polymer ?
#
loop_
_entity_poly.entity_id
_entity_poly.type
_entity_poly.pdbx_seq_one_letter_code
_entity_poly.pdbx_strand_id
1 'polypeptide(L)'
;MTTLFIPFKTGRLLILADLHHEEGLDPFVMFGLDGLDWDSFDAVIIAGDIADDAARNWVPAIDFLSRYIMRERLCILPGNHDYFCMHLQADDDLHRIAAAADVQFLQKSELHHGATRILASTLWTDFALLGPDSVPQSTAVAQPWMPDYRSIFQAREGADGNGSLPEFITPEDTVEVHRDHRAWLEQKLAQPHFAGPDGETIVITHHGPSMLTAGKLTPQSPAFHSDLSDLIARFNPSRWYFGHSHRRLRAVQGSTVICNVSLGYPEDSRVPGEHPLSELCLFESKPHWPSAAEMEGKVGIEAMPVADTKVDVDHPSTRLPVSQSLGMSRIQIIHARFFPVSETQSVLEQRLTGFLKRWRRRPQSGPGSESGTLSGSQDIKENQQPLTALSNRDYQRITARAERFLECRRRASNLGHLKDADRERLRPLAAGVDVSTIPSRDLADEIAATVHAAMPWMAGATQVIWEAFHDCARSGRPLHFPPILLNGPHGIGKTVWARLVSDQIGVPAEVVNAGSENAGFGVAGVQRGWSNARPGKLIECILRHRMGNPMFFVDEIDKAGTATSDKGLSFSLEAALLSLLEPASNSMWACPFFEVAFDVRHVSWLFATNDISKISPPFLDRCRVVHVEAPTLEQLREFVRRVGTERGLSEDSIWAVLAALDQVATRHRPSLRTVLRLIDKAVWLQSRPRPN
;
A
#
# COMPACT_ATOMS: atom_id res chain seq x y z
N MET A 1 -1.27 32.15 -7.09
CA MET A 1 -0.64 30.83 -6.87
C MET A 1 -1.71 29.88 -6.39
N THR A 2 -1.94 28.80 -7.13
CA THR A 2 -2.90 27.75 -6.80
C THR A 2 -2.28 26.90 -5.69
N THR A 3 -2.84 26.91 -4.49
CA THR A 3 -2.39 26.02 -3.41
C THR A 3 -2.57 24.57 -3.85
N LEU A 4 -1.51 23.76 -3.73
CA LEU A 4 -1.54 22.35 -4.09
C LEU A 4 -2.07 21.52 -2.91
N PHE A 5 -2.79 20.45 -3.20
CA PHE A 5 -3.39 19.59 -2.17
C PHE A 5 -2.99 18.14 -2.41
N ILE A 6 -2.48 17.49 -1.36
CA ILE A 6 -2.31 16.03 -1.32
C ILE A 6 -3.58 15.46 -0.68
N PRO A 7 -4.30 14.55 -1.35
CA PRO A 7 -5.47 13.91 -0.75
C PRO A 7 -5.10 13.16 0.55
N PHE A 8 -5.84 13.42 1.63
CA PHE A 8 -5.63 12.77 2.92
C PHE A 8 -6.36 11.42 2.95
N LYS A 9 -5.64 10.28 2.94
CA LYS A 9 -6.21 8.93 3.07
C LYS A 9 -5.68 8.21 4.30
N THR A 10 -4.35 8.15 4.46
CA THR A 10 -3.69 7.54 5.62
C THR A 10 -3.07 8.58 6.55
N GLY A 11 -2.83 9.80 6.05
CA GLY A 11 -2.03 10.82 6.71
C GLY A 11 -0.52 10.58 6.57
N ARG A 12 -0.06 9.51 5.93
CA ARG A 12 1.36 9.17 5.85
C ARG A 12 2.02 9.75 4.60
N LEU A 13 3.14 10.42 4.77
CA LEU A 13 4.01 10.90 3.69
C LEU A 13 5.38 10.26 3.80
N LEU A 14 5.99 9.97 2.65
CA LEU A 14 7.38 9.54 2.55
C LEU A 14 8.19 10.67 1.90
N ILE A 15 9.25 11.13 2.56
CA ILE A 15 10.09 12.25 2.12
C ILE A 15 11.53 11.74 1.98
N LEU A 16 12.03 11.71 0.75
CA LEU A 16 13.36 11.21 0.39
C LEU A 16 14.12 12.29 -0.37
N ALA A 17 15.43 12.18 -0.50
CA ALA A 17 16.24 13.05 -1.34
C ALA A 17 17.41 12.26 -1.96
N ASP A 18 18.09 12.86 -2.95
CA ASP A 18 19.35 12.36 -3.49
C ASP A 18 19.22 10.95 -4.07
N LEU A 19 18.19 10.78 -4.91
CA LEU A 19 17.92 9.52 -5.60
C LEU A 19 19.07 9.17 -6.56
N HIS A 20 19.63 10.19 -7.22
CA HIS A 20 20.71 10.06 -8.21
C HIS A 20 20.46 8.88 -9.15
N HIS A 21 19.29 8.87 -9.79
CA HIS A 21 18.85 7.68 -10.51
C HIS A 21 19.79 7.35 -11.67
N GLU A 22 20.40 6.16 -11.58
CA GLU A 22 21.15 5.54 -12.67
C GLU A 22 20.46 4.24 -13.13
N GLU A 23 20.37 4.04 -14.44
CA GLU A 23 19.75 2.83 -15.01
C GLU A 23 20.45 1.55 -14.50
N GLY A 24 19.64 0.62 -13.98
CA GLY A 24 20.11 -0.69 -13.52
C GLY A 24 20.54 -0.75 -12.05
N LEU A 25 20.44 0.35 -11.31
CA LEU A 25 20.54 0.39 -9.85
C LEU A 25 19.17 0.62 -9.23
N ASP A 26 18.94 -0.03 -8.08
CA ASP A 26 17.73 0.12 -7.29
C ASP A 26 18.12 0.59 -5.88
N PRO A 27 18.13 1.91 -5.63
CA PRO A 27 18.58 2.47 -4.35
C PRO A 27 17.65 2.08 -3.20
N PHE A 28 16.39 1.74 -3.46
CA PHE A 28 15.45 1.34 -2.41
C PHE A 28 15.76 -0.04 -1.86
N VAL A 29 16.13 -1.00 -2.72
CA VAL A 29 16.64 -2.30 -2.25
C VAL A 29 17.97 -2.14 -1.52
N MET A 30 18.85 -1.26 -2.02
CA MET A 30 20.18 -1.06 -1.43
C MET A 30 20.13 -0.44 -0.03
N PHE A 31 19.16 0.44 0.21
CA PHE A 31 18.99 1.13 1.48
C PHE A 31 17.85 0.59 2.35
N GLY A 32 17.26 -0.55 1.98
CA GLY A 32 16.27 -1.28 2.79
C GLY A 32 14.89 -0.63 2.85
N LEU A 33 14.53 0.13 1.82
CA LEU A 33 13.21 0.76 1.65
C LEU A 33 12.28 -0.06 0.74
N ASP A 34 12.77 -1.11 0.08
CA ASP A 34 11.99 -2.01 -0.77
C ASP A 34 10.89 -2.77 0.00
N GLY A 35 11.05 -2.92 1.32
CA GLY A 35 10.06 -3.53 2.21
C GLY A 35 8.99 -2.56 2.75
N LEU A 36 9.03 -1.27 2.38
CA LEU A 36 7.99 -0.32 2.78
C LEU A 36 6.67 -0.65 2.07
N ASP A 37 5.56 -0.40 2.77
CA ASP A 37 4.23 -0.41 2.15
C ASP A 37 4.01 0.90 1.39
N TRP A 38 4.52 0.98 0.16
CA TRP A 38 4.51 2.19 -0.65
C TRP A 38 3.09 2.72 -0.93
N ASP A 39 2.09 1.84 -1.01
CA ASP A 39 0.68 2.20 -1.22
C ASP A 39 0.04 2.88 -0.01
N SER A 40 0.61 2.68 1.19
CA SER A 40 0.17 3.34 2.41
C SER A 40 0.52 4.82 2.48
N PHE A 41 1.39 5.33 1.59
CA PHE A 41 1.70 6.74 1.52
C PHE A 41 0.68 7.49 0.66
N ASP A 42 0.16 8.59 1.21
CA ASP A 42 -0.70 9.51 0.49
C ASP A 42 0.08 10.23 -0.62
N ALA A 43 1.37 10.53 -0.36
CA ALA A 43 2.33 10.98 -1.35
C ALA A 43 3.78 10.62 -0.98
N VAL A 44 4.63 10.55 -2.01
CA VAL A 44 6.09 10.51 -1.90
C VAL A 44 6.65 11.82 -2.43
N ILE A 45 7.47 12.49 -1.61
CA ILE A 45 8.13 13.74 -1.96
C ILE A 45 9.62 13.46 -2.13
N ILE A 46 10.17 13.73 -3.31
CA ILE A 46 11.61 13.68 -3.58
C ILE A 46 12.18 15.10 -3.50
N ALA A 47 12.97 15.36 -2.45
CA ALA A 47 13.52 16.65 -2.07
C ALA A 47 14.87 16.94 -2.77
N GLY A 48 14.88 16.86 -4.10
CA GLY A 48 16.03 17.18 -4.94
C GLY A 48 16.96 16.03 -5.27
N ASP A 49 17.76 16.26 -6.29
CA ASP A 49 18.74 15.35 -6.89
C ASP A 49 18.09 14.02 -7.30
N ILE A 50 17.09 14.16 -8.18
CA ILE A 50 16.36 13.03 -8.74
C ILE A 50 17.27 12.31 -9.76
N ALA A 51 17.89 13.09 -10.66
CA ALA A 51 18.93 12.65 -11.58
C ALA A 51 19.71 13.85 -12.15
N ASP A 52 20.97 13.65 -12.54
CA ASP A 52 21.74 14.63 -13.31
C ASP A 52 21.04 14.97 -14.63
N ASP A 53 21.02 16.23 -15.05
CA ASP A 53 20.44 16.67 -16.33
C ASP A 53 18.96 16.24 -16.47
N ALA A 54 18.09 16.99 -15.78
CA ALA A 54 16.66 16.71 -15.72
C ALA A 54 16.01 16.57 -17.10
N ALA A 55 16.44 17.38 -18.07
CA ALA A 55 15.92 17.34 -19.43
C ALA A 55 16.09 15.97 -20.11
N ARG A 56 17.11 15.20 -19.72
CA ARG A 56 17.36 13.85 -20.23
C ARG A 56 16.85 12.76 -19.29
N ASN A 57 17.04 12.94 -17.98
CA ASN A 57 17.02 11.80 -17.06
C ASN A 57 15.86 11.81 -16.04
N TRP A 58 15.07 12.88 -15.95
CA TRP A 58 13.88 12.87 -15.06
C TRP A 58 12.84 11.85 -15.49
N VAL A 59 12.54 11.72 -16.78
CA VAL A 59 11.51 10.76 -17.24
C VAL A 59 11.90 9.33 -16.88
N PRO A 60 13.11 8.82 -17.19
CA PRO A 60 13.57 7.53 -16.69
C PRO A 60 13.51 7.37 -15.17
N ALA A 61 13.89 8.40 -14.40
CA ALA A 61 13.83 8.38 -12.95
C ALA A 61 12.40 8.29 -12.42
N ILE A 62 11.47 9.04 -13.01
CA ILE A 62 10.05 9.00 -12.69
C ILE A 62 9.46 7.64 -13.09
N ASP A 63 9.84 7.08 -14.24
CA ASP A 63 9.44 5.73 -14.66
C ASP A 63 9.92 4.67 -13.66
N PHE A 64 11.11 4.84 -13.09
CA PHE A 64 11.62 4.01 -12.01
C PHE A 64 10.78 4.16 -10.73
N LEU A 65 10.52 5.39 -10.29
CA LEU A 65 9.71 5.69 -9.10
C LEU A 65 8.26 5.18 -9.26
N SER A 66 7.73 5.23 -10.48
CA SER A 66 6.39 4.74 -10.84
C SER A 66 6.20 3.24 -10.62
N ARG A 67 7.29 2.49 -10.41
CA ARG A 67 7.24 1.07 -10.04
C ARG A 67 6.84 0.86 -8.57
N TYR A 68 6.98 1.89 -7.74
CA TYR A 68 6.70 1.85 -6.30
C TYR A 68 5.47 2.68 -5.93
N ILE A 69 5.28 3.84 -6.55
CA ILE A 69 4.16 4.72 -6.26
C ILE A 69 3.57 5.33 -7.54
N MET A 70 2.25 5.51 -7.57
CA MET A 70 1.56 6.16 -8.68
C MET A 70 2.07 7.59 -8.90
N ARG A 71 2.21 8.00 -10.17
CA ARG A 71 2.78 9.30 -10.57
C ARG A 71 2.03 10.49 -9.96
N GLU A 72 0.70 10.38 -9.85
CA GLU A 72 -0.16 11.43 -9.31
C GLU A 72 0.05 11.66 -7.80
N ARG A 73 0.72 10.71 -7.12
CA ARG A 73 1.14 10.81 -5.71
C ARG A 73 2.64 11.12 -5.57
N LEU A 74 3.35 11.32 -6.67
CA LEU A 74 4.75 11.72 -6.66
C LEU A 74 4.84 13.25 -6.73
N CYS A 75 5.53 13.83 -5.77
CA CYS A 75 5.90 15.23 -5.77
C CYS A 75 7.42 15.34 -5.85
N ILE A 76 7.93 16.19 -6.73
CA ILE A 76 9.37 16.34 -6.94
C ILE A 76 9.77 17.81 -6.78
N LEU A 77 10.80 18.02 -5.97
CA LEU A 77 11.51 19.29 -5.77
C LEU A 77 12.87 19.15 -6.48
N PRO A 78 13.38 20.15 -7.20
CA PRO A 78 14.70 20.05 -7.81
C PRO A 78 15.82 20.31 -6.78
N GLY A 79 16.91 19.56 -6.91
CA GLY A 79 18.22 19.78 -6.30
C GLY A 79 19.19 20.39 -7.30
N ASN A 80 20.47 20.51 -6.94
CA ASN A 80 21.46 21.15 -7.81
C ASN A 80 21.78 20.29 -9.06
N HIS A 81 21.79 18.95 -8.94
CA HIS A 81 22.08 18.04 -10.06
C HIS A 81 21.01 18.09 -11.16
N ASP A 82 19.77 18.38 -10.77
CA ASP A 82 18.66 18.47 -11.71
C ASP A 82 18.82 19.66 -12.69
N TYR A 83 19.56 20.72 -12.31
CA TYR A 83 19.89 21.86 -13.18
C TYR A 83 21.13 21.64 -14.05
N PHE A 84 21.82 20.49 -13.97
CA PHE A 84 23.00 20.25 -14.80
C PHE A 84 22.65 20.31 -16.28
N CYS A 85 23.51 20.95 -17.07
CA CYS A 85 23.30 21.29 -18.48
C CYS A 85 22.13 22.26 -18.74
N MET A 86 21.56 22.89 -17.70
CA MET A 86 20.46 23.85 -17.80
C MET A 86 20.86 25.22 -17.22
N HIS A 87 19.96 26.20 -17.33
CA HIS A 87 20.13 27.50 -16.69
C HIS A 87 19.71 27.46 -15.22
N LEU A 88 20.34 28.26 -14.36
CA LEU A 88 19.96 28.35 -12.94
C LEU A 88 18.51 28.79 -12.71
N GLN A 89 17.92 29.52 -13.66
CA GLN A 89 16.52 29.96 -13.63
C GLN A 89 15.58 29.05 -14.46
N ALA A 90 15.98 27.82 -14.76
CA ALA A 90 15.20 26.90 -15.59
C ALA A 90 13.99 26.25 -14.88
N ASP A 91 13.45 26.89 -13.82
CA ASP A 91 12.31 26.37 -13.05
C ASP A 91 11.09 26.09 -13.93
N ASP A 92 10.82 26.95 -14.93
CA ASP A 92 9.73 26.75 -15.88
C ASP A 92 9.98 25.55 -16.82
N ASP A 93 11.23 25.28 -17.17
CA ASP A 93 11.59 24.11 -17.97
C ASP A 93 11.40 22.83 -17.17
N LEU A 94 11.89 22.82 -15.93
CA LEU A 94 11.72 21.72 -14.99
C LEU A 94 10.22 21.47 -14.71
N HIS A 95 9.44 22.52 -14.48
CA HIS A 95 8.00 22.40 -14.31
C HIS A 95 7.32 21.75 -15.52
N ARG A 96 7.72 22.14 -16.75
CA ARG A 96 7.19 21.52 -17.99
C ARG A 96 7.59 20.05 -18.13
N ILE A 97 8.82 19.69 -17.80
CA ILE A 97 9.29 18.29 -17.85
C ILE A 97 8.51 17.44 -16.85
N ALA A 98 8.36 17.92 -15.61
CA ALA A 98 7.58 17.27 -14.56
C ALA A 98 6.11 17.09 -14.95
N ALA A 99 5.48 18.16 -15.47
CA ALA A 99 4.09 18.12 -15.93
C ALA A 99 3.89 17.13 -17.08
N ALA A 100 4.83 17.07 -18.04
CA ALA A 100 4.79 16.10 -19.13
C ALA A 100 4.97 14.64 -18.67
N ALA A 101 5.49 14.43 -17.46
CA ALA A 101 5.66 13.12 -16.84
C ALA A 101 4.56 12.78 -15.81
N ASP A 102 3.50 13.60 -15.73
CA ASP A 102 2.35 13.48 -14.82
C ASP A 102 2.70 13.50 -13.32
N VAL A 103 3.70 14.29 -12.92
CA VAL A 103 4.13 14.43 -11.51
C VAL A 103 4.06 15.87 -11.02
N GLN A 104 3.84 16.06 -9.71
CA GLN A 104 3.74 17.40 -9.13
C GLN A 104 5.12 18.03 -8.93
N PHE A 105 5.39 19.14 -9.61
CA PHE A 105 6.61 19.92 -9.42
C PHE A 105 6.48 20.91 -8.26
N LEU A 106 7.43 20.85 -7.32
CA LEU A 106 7.49 21.69 -6.14
C LEU A 106 8.71 22.59 -6.25
N GLN A 107 8.52 23.88 -6.50
CA GLN A 107 9.54 24.89 -6.28
C GLN A 107 8.86 26.16 -5.79
N LYS A 108 9.35 26.73 -4.68
CA LYS A 108 8.68 27.81 -3.95
C LYS A 108 7.17 27.54 -3.83
N SER A 109 6.83 26.31 -3.46
CA SER A 109 5.48 25.76 -3.50
C SER A 109 4.96 25.44 -2.11
N GLU A 110 3.68 25.72 -1.89
CA GLU A 110 2.95 25.37 -0.67
C GLU A 110 1.95 24.25 -0.97
N LEU A 111 2.05 23.16 -0.21
CA LEU A 111 1.12 22.03 -0.28
C LEU A 111 0.40 21.86 1.04
N HIS A 112 -0.87 21.47 0.96
CA HIS A 112 -1.66 21.10 2.11
C HIS A 112 -1.96 19.61 2.10
N HIS A 113 -1.78 18.96 3.24
CA HIS A 113 -2.14 17.57 3.48
C HIS A 113 -2.71 17.49 4.89
N GLY A 114 -4.00 17.17 5.02
CA GLY A 114 -4.67 17.25 6.32
C GLY A 114 -4.47 18.63 6.96
N ALA A 115 -4.02 18.68 8.21
CA ALA A 115 -3.73 19.90 8.96
C ALA A 115 -2.28 20.36 8.79
N THR A 116 -1.54 19.72 7.89
CA THR A 116 -0.14 20.02 7.64
C THR A 116 0.01 20.98 6.46
N ARG A 117 0.73 22.07 6.69
CA ARG A 117 1.28 22.95 5.65
C ARG A 117 2.70 22.51 5.33
N ILE A 118 2.98 22.22 4.07
CA ILE A 118 4.29 21.82 3.57
C ILE A 118 4.83 22.95 2.71
N LEU A 119 5.98 23.50 3.06
CA LEU A 119 6.68 24.52 2.28
C LEU A 119 7.92 23.92 1.63
N ALA A 120 7.99 23.94 0.30
CA ALA A 120 9.06 23.29 -0.45
C ALA A 120 9.83 24.27 -1.35
N SER A 121 11.16 24.30 -1.24
CA SER A 121 12.06 25.06 -2.12
C SER A 121 13.48 24.48 -2.13
N THR A 122 14.21 24.53 -3.26
CA THR A 122 15.60 24.03 -3.35
C THR A 122 16.55 24.66 -2.32
N LEU A 123 16.23 25.89 -1.89
CA LEU A 123 16.95 26.76 -0.96
C LEU A 123 18.31 27.29 -1.46
N TRP A 124 19.17 26.49 -2.09
CA TRP A 124 20.57 26.85 -2.38
C TRP A 124 21.33 27.31 -1.12
N THR A 125 22.57 27.78 -1.23
CA THR A 125 23.36 28.23 -0.08
C THR A 125 23.81 29.67 -0.20
N ASP A 126 23.86 30.36 0.93
CA ASP A 126 24.47 31.68 1.10
C ASP A 126 25.96 31.64 1.49
N PHE A 127 26.52 30.44 1.67
CA PHE A 127 27.90 30.19 2.12
C PHE A 127 28.23 30.76 3.52
N ALA A 128 27.22 31.19 4.28
CA ALA A 128 27.38 31.88 5.55
C ALA A 128 27.22 30.96 6.77
N LEU A 129 27.27 29.63 6.59
CA LEU A 129 27.13 28.65 7.67
C LEU A 129 28.07 28.91 8.85
N LEU A 130 29.31 29.33 8.58
CA LEU A 130 30.33 29.64 9.61
C LEU A 130 30.33 31.13 10.01
N GLY A 131 29.28 31.86 9.64
CA GLY A 131 29.11 33.29 9.86
C GLY A 131 29.34 34.12 8.59
N PRO A 132 28.80 35.36 8.52
CA PRO A 132 28.89 36.22 7.33
C PRO A 132 30.32 36.53 6.89
N ASP A 133 31.26 36.67 7.83
CA ASP A 133 32.66 36.97 7.56
C ASP A 133 33.39 35.81 6.85
N SER A 134 32.83 34.60 6.89
CA SER A 134 33.41 33.41 6.23
C SER A 134 33.07 33.31 4.75
N VAL A 135 32.05 34.04 4.27
CA VAL A 135 31.50 33.91 2.91
C VAL A 135 32.58 34.03 1.82
N PRO A 136 33.51 35.00 1.83
CA PRO A 136 34.55 35.09 0.80
C PRO A 136 35.45 33.85 0.74
N GLN A 137 35.75 33.25 1.90
CA GLN A 137 36.57 32.04 1.95
C GLN A 137 35.76 30.81 1.51
N SER A 138 34.52 30.69 1.98
CA SER A 138 33.61 29.59 1.65
C SER A 138 33.31 29.51 0.15
N THR A 139 33.03 30.65 -0.49
CA THR A 139 32.80 30.75 -1.94
C THR A 139 34.06 30.43 -2.75
N ALA A 140 35.23 30.93 -2.33
CA ALA A 140 36.51 30.61 -2.97
C ALA A 140 36.88 29.11 -2.89
N VAL A 141 36.43 28.41 -1.84
CA VAL A 141 36.58 26.94 -1.72
C VAL A 141 35.56 26.22 -2.60
N ALA A 142 34.31 26.69 -2.63
CA ALA A 142 33.22 26.03 -3.34
C ALA A 142 33.35 26.14 -4.86
N GLN A 143 33.71 27.32 -5.39
CA GLN A 143 33.72 27.59 -6.83
C GLN A 143 34.54 26.59 -7.67
N PRO A 144 35.81 26.27 -7.34
CA PRO A 144 36.57 25.28 -8.11
C PRO A 144 36.22 23.82 -7.77
N TRP A 145 35.48 23.59 -6.68
CA TRP A 145 35.26 22.25 -6.13
C TRP A 145 33.89 21.67 -6.50
N MET A 146 32.83 22.47 -6.42
CA MET A 146 31.46 22.05 -6.72
C MET A 146 31.27 21.85 -8.22
N PRO A 147 30.69 20.71 -8.67
CA PRO A 147 30.33 20.50 -10.06
C PRO A 147 29.33 21.52 -10.62
N ASP A 148 28.53 22.15 -9.76
CA ASP A 148 27.50 23.13 -10.10
C ASP A 148 28.08 24.26 -10.98
N TYR A 149 29.19 24.85 -10.55
CA TYR A 149 29.87 25.99 -11.21
C TYR A 149 30.64 25.63 -12.49
N ARG A 150 30.49 24.39 -12.98
CA ARG A 150 31.01 23.92 -14.28
C ARG A 150 29.97 23.13 -15.08
N SER A 151 28.73 23.08 -14.60
CA SER A 151 27.67 22.27 -15.21
C SER A 151 26.36 23.04 -15.37
N ILE A 152 26.15 24.14 -14.64
CA ILE A 152 24.95 24.96 -14.68
C ILE A 152 25.29 26.32 -15.31
N PHE A 153 24.44 26.80 -16.21
CA PHE A 153 24.65 28.05 -16.94
C PHE A 153 23.93 29.23 -16.28
N GLN A 154 24.53 30.42 -16.38
CA GLN A 154 23.85 31.67 -16.00
C GLN A 154 22.61 31.90 -16.87
N ALA A 155 21.59 32.55 -16.29
CA ALA A 155 20.43 32.98 -17.05
C ALA A 155 20.82 34.14 -17.98
N ARG A 156 20.46 34.08 -19.27
CA ARG A 156 20.63 35.21 -20.19
C ARG A 156 19.31 35.95 -20.37
N GLU A 157 19.23 37.18 -19.87
CA GLU A 157 18.26 38.14 -20.41
C GLU A 157 18.75 38.63 -21.77
N GLY A 158 17.97 38.37 -22.83
CA GLY A 158 18.27 38.83 -24.18
C GLY A 158 19.36 38.02 -24.87
N ALA A 159 18.94 37.03 -25.67
CA ALA A 159 19.82 36.45 -26.68
C ALA A 159 20.06 37.48 -27.79
N ASP A 160 20.94 38.46 -27.54
CA ASP A 160 21.62 39.15 -28.63
C ASP A 160 22.37 38.07 -29.39
N GLY A 161 21.98 37.85 -30.65
CA GLY A 161 22.37 36.71 -31.51
C GLY A 161 23.84 36.67 -31.91
N ASN A 162 24.74 36.93 -30.98
CA ASN A 162 26.18 37.03 -31.19
C ASN A 162 26.92 35.90 -30.46
N GLY A 163 26.54 34.65 -30.74
CA GLY A 163 27.39 33.44 -30.70
C GLY A 163 28.31 33.17 -29.49
N SER A 164 28.19 33.88 -28.37
CA SER A 164 29.04 33.72 -27.20
C SER A 164 28.63 32.46 -26.44
N LEU A 165 29.61 31.61 -26.13
CA LEU A 165 29.41 30.39 -25.33
C LEU A 165 28.71 30.75 -24.01
N PRO A 166 27.79 29.90 -23.51
CA PRO A 166 27.12 30.14 -22.24
C PRO A 166 28.13 30.13 -21.10
N GLU A 167 28.03 31.12 -20.20
CA GLU A 167 28.88 31.21 -19.00
C GLU A 167 28.29 30.33 -17.89
N PHE A 168 29.17 29.72 -17.09
CA PHE A 168 28.75 28.96 -15.92
C PHE A 168 28.43 29.89 -14.77
N ILE A 169 27.52 29.46 -13.91
CA ILE A 169 27.16 30.21 -12.69
C ILE A 169 28.36 30.38 -11.75
N THR A 170 28.29 31.38 -10.89
CA THR A 170 29.23 31.61 -9.79
C THR A 170 28.52 31.45 -8.43
N PRO A 171 29.27 31.37 -7.31
CA PRO A 171 28.65 31.34 -5.99
C PRO A 171 27.73 32.53 -5.72
N GLU A 172 28.05 33.72 -6.25
CA GLU A 172 27.20 34.91 -6.13
C GLU A 172 25.80 34.69 -6.72
N ASP A 173 25.70 34.02 -7.87
CA ASP A 173 24.42 33.69 -8.50
C ASP A 173 23.57 32.79 -7.57
N THR A 174 24.19 31.76 -6.98
CA THR A 174 23.50 30.86 -6.03
C THR A 174 23.12 31.54 -4.72
N VAL A 175 23.91 32.53 -4.27
CA VAL A 175 23.58 33.37 -3.09
C VAL A 175 22.35 34.23 -3.37
N GLU A 176 22.20 34.75 -4.58
CA GLU A 176 21.02 35.53 -4.96
C GLU A 176 19.75 34.67 -4.95
N VAL A 177 19.80 33.48 -5.56
CA VAL A 177 18.70 32.53 -5.52
C VAL A 177 18.39 32.08 -4.08
N HIS A 178 19.41 31.87 -3.26
CA HIS A 178 19.21 31.56 -1.84
C HIS A 178 18.43 32.67 -1.12
N ARG A 179 18.79 33.94 -1.33
CA ARG A 179 18.09 35.06 -0.71
C ARG A 179 16.62 35.12 -1.13
N ASP A 180 16.33 34.88 -2.40
CA ASP A 180 14.95 34.81 -2.91
C ASP A 180 14.16 33.64 -2.29
N HIS A 181 14.74 32.44 -2.24
CA HIS A 181 14.10 31.27 -1.63
C HIS A 181 13.87 31.45 -0.12
N ARG A 182 14.87 31.98 0.60
CA ARG A 182 14.78 32.30 2.02
C ARG A 182 13.70 33.35 2.28
N ALA A 183 13.63 34.40 1.46
CA ALA A 183 12.61 35.44 1.58
C ALA A 183 11.19 34.89 1.36
N TRP A 184 11.03 33.99 0.37
CA TRP A 184 9.75 33.31 0.14
C TRP A 184 9.35 32.41 1.31
N LEU A 185 10.28 31.62 1.86
CA LEU A 185 10.04 30.80 3.05
C LEU A 185 9.63 31.67 4.25
N GLU A 186 10.35 32.76 4.51
CA GLU A 186 10.04 33.71 5.57
C GLU A 186 8.63 34.29 5.41
N GLN A 187 8.28 34.72 4.20
CA GLN A 187 6.97 35.26 3.88
C GLN A 187 5.85 34.23 4.11
N LYS A 188 6.07 32.97 3.75
CA LYS A 188 5.09 31.89 3.93
C LYS A 188 4.95 31.46 5.38
N LEU A 189 6.05 31.35 6.11
CA LEU A 189 6.04 31.01 7.53
C LEU A 189 5.35 32.10 8.38
N ALA A 190 5.49 33.37 7.98
CA ALA A 190 4.81 34.49 8.64
C ALA A 190 3.29 34.54 8.39
N GLN A 191 2.78 33.83 7.37
CA GLN A 191 1.33 33.77 7.11
C GLN A 191 0.62 32.91 8.16
N PRO A 192 -0.58 33.31 8.61
CA PRO A 192 -1.41 32.48 9.47
C PRO A 192 -1.59 31.07 8.90
N HIS A 193 -1.57 30.07 9.76
CA HIS A 193 -1.77 28.69 9.34
C HIS A 193 -3.23 28.48 8.89
N PHE A 194 -3.45 27.84 7.73
CA PHE A 194 -4.80 27.58 7.21
C PHE A 194 -5.65 26.77 8.20
N ALA A 195 -5.05 25.77 8.83
CA ALA A 195 -5.68 24.96 9.88
C ALA A 195 -5.75 25.60 11.28
N GLY A 196 -5.44 26.89 11.43
CA GLY A 196 -5.46 27.58 12.72
C GLY A 196 -4.45 27.01 13.73
N PRO A 197 -4.74 27.05 15.05
CA PRO A 197 -3.78 26.68 16.09
C PRO A 197 -3.45 25.18 16.14
N ASP A 198 -4.28 24.32 15.55
CA ASP A 198 -4.03 22.88 15.48
C ASP A 198 -3.17 22.47 14.27
N GLY A 199 -2.86 23.45 13.40
CA GLY A 199 -2.07 23.27 12.20
C GLY A 199 -0.59 23.01 12.46
N GLU A 200 0.02 22.21 11.61
CA GLU A 200 1.44 21.86 11.69
C GLU A 200 2.16 22.28 10.41
N THR A 201 3.21 23.09 10.51
CA THR A 201 4.04 23.41 9.33
C THR A 201 5.31 22.59 9.31
N ILE A 202 5.58 21.93 8.19
CA ILE A 202 6.87 21.33 7.88
C ILE A 202 7.52 22.06 6.70
N VAL A 203 8.85 22.07 6.67
CA VAL A 203 9.64 22.65 5.59
C VAL A 203 10.46 21.55 4.92
N ILE A 204 10.54 21.59 3.59
CA ILE A 204 11.33 20.67 2.78
C ILE A 204 12.26 21.51 1.90
N THR A 205 13.57 21.31 2.05
CA THR A 205 14.56 21.95 1.20
C THR A 205 15.51 20.92 0.61
N HIS A 206 16.22 21.25 -0.47
CA HIS A 206 17.29 20.36 -0.91
C HIS A 206 18.54 20.58 -0.05
N HIS A 207 18.99 21.83 0.07
CA HIS A 207 20.15 22.22 0.88
C HIS A 207 19.81 22.30 2.37
N GLY A 208 20.80 22.08 3.23
CA GLY A 208 20.61 21.94 4.67
C GLY A 208 20.41 23.27 5.41
N PRO A 209 19.53 23.34 6.42
CA PRO A 209 19.17 24.61 7.09
C PRO A 209 19.96 24.87 8.38
N SER A 210 20.84 23.96 8.81
CA SER A 210 21.48 24.05 10.13
C SER A 210 22.84 23.38 10.15
N MET A 211 23.76 23.98 10.91
CA MET A 211 25.07 23.43 11.22
C MET A 211 25.00 22.11 12.02
N LEU A 212 23.92 21.91 12.79
CA LEU A 212 23.76 20.74 13.66
C LEU A 212 23.67 19.41 12.89
N THR A 213 23.24 19.45 11.63
CA THR A 213 23.15 18.28 10.74
C THR A 213 24.27 18.23 9.70
N ALA A 214 25.25 19.14 9.76
CA ALA A 214 26.37 19.15 8.83
C ALA A 214 27.44 18.08 9.18
N GLY A 215 27.39 17.52 10.39
CA GLY A 215 28.40 16.58 10.89
C GLY A 215 29.73 17.28 11.19
N LYS A 216 30.86 16.61 10.92
CA LYS A 216 32.17 17.26 11.07
C LYS A 216 32.29 18.39 10.04
N LEU A 217 32.43 19.62 10.53
CA LEU A 217 32.60 20.80 9.70
C LEU A 217 33.92 20.77 8.95
N THR A 218 33.84 21.08 7.66
CA THR A 218 34.97 21.24 6.76
C THR A 218 34.82 22.57 6.01
N PRO A 219 35.87 23.06 5.34
CA PRO A 219 35.77 24.28 4.52
C PRO A 219 34.69 24.22 3.42
N GLN A 220 34.25 23.01 3.04
CA GLN A 220 33.20 22.78 2.03
C GLN A 220 31.80 22.76 2.63
N SER A 221 31.64 22.59 3.95
CA SER A 221 30.31 22.50 4.59
C SER A 221 29.34 23.64 4.22
N PRO A 222 29.78 24.91 4.06
CA PRO A 222 28.91 26.01 3.64
C PRO A 222 28.35 25.91 2.22
N ALA A 223 28.89 25.01 1.38
CA ALA A 223 28.30 24.71 0.06
C ALA A 223 27.09 23.78 0.16
N PHE A 224 26.93 23.07 1.29
CA PHE A 224 25.84 22.12 1.49
C PHE A 224 24.75 22.63 2.43
N HIS A 225 25.11 23.55 3.32
CA HIS A 225 24.23 24.05 4.37
C HIS A 225 24.35 25.56 4.52
N SER A 226 23.24 26.18 4.89
CA SER A 226 23.15 27.55 5.39
C SER A 226 22.70 27.53 6.86
N ASP A 227 22.93 28.64 7.57
CA ASP A 227 22.42 28.80 8.94
C ASP A 227 21.07 29.52 8.93
N LEU A 228 19.98 28.76 9.05
CA LEU A 228 18.61 29.28 9.16
C LEU A 228 18.09 29.24 10.60
N SER A 229 18.99 29.31 11.58
CA SER A 229 18.63 29.26 13.00
C SER A 229 17.64 30.34 13.42
N ASP A 230 17.71 31.51 12.78
CA ASP A 230 16.82 32.64 13.03
C ASP A 230 15.37 32.35 12.58
N LEU A 231 15.19 31.79 11.38
CA LEU A 231 13.89 31.36 10.85
C LEU A 231 13.29 30.24 11.71
N ILE A 232 14.09 29.24 12.06
CA ILE A 232 13.67 28.12 12.90
C ILE A 232 13.23 28.63 14.27
N ALA A 233 14.02 29.51 14.91
CA ALA A 233 13.68 30.05 16.21
C ALA A 233 12.42 30.94 16.18
N ARG A 234 12.24 31.72 15.11
CA ARG A 234 11.12 32.67 15.00
C ARG A 234 9.79 32.01 14.66
N PHE A 235 9.78 31.05 13.75
CA PHE A 235 8.54 30.47 13.21
C PHE A 235 8.28 29.04 13.68
N ASN A 236 9.30 28.36 14.23
CA ASN A 236 9.19 27.06 14.89
C ASN A 236 8.39 26.01 14.08
N PRO A 237 8.77 25.74 12.81
CA PRO A 237 8.17 24.64 12.06
C PRO A 237 8.39 23.33 12.83
N SER A 238 7.46 22.39 12.77
CA SER A 238 7.62 21.17 13.57
C SER A 238 8.75 20.29 13.06
N ARG A 239 8.95 20.27 11.74
CA ARG A 239 9.99 19.50 11.07
C ARG A 239 10.60 20.22 9.88
N TRP A 240 11.88 19.94 9.64
CA TRP A 240 12.61 20.36 8.47
C TRP A 240 13.30 19.16 7.83
N TYR A 241 12.92 18.83 6.60
CA TYR A 241 13.51 17.73 5.83
C TYR A 241 14.45 18.29 4.76
N PHE A 242 15.61 17.66 4.57
CA PHE A 242 16.54 18.06 3.51
C PHE A 242 17.42 16.93 2.97
N GLY A 243 18.10 17.16 1.85
CA GLY A 243 18.98 16.22 1.16
C GLY A 243 20.44 16.69 1.06
N HIS A 244 21.01 16.55 -0.14
CA HIS A 244 22.24 17.13 -0.69
C HIS A 244 23.57 16.68 -0.04
N SER A 245 23.63 16.64 1.28
CA SER A 245 24.87 16.32 2.00
C SER A 245 25.18 14.82 2.12
N HIS A 246 24.21 13.96 1.78
CA HIS A 246 24.26 12.50 1.87
C HIS A 246 24.51 11.93 3.28
N ARG A 247 24.48 12.80 4.30
CA ARG A 247 24.72 12.45 5.70
C ARG A 247 23.38 12.37 6.42
N ARG A 248 22.91 11.15 6.69
CA ARG A 248 21.62 10.85 7.37
C ARG A 248 21.61 11.21 8.86
N LEU A 249 21.90 12.48 9.14
CA LEU A 249 21.97 13.05 10.47
C LEU A 249 20.63 13.67 10.85
N ARG A 250 20.34 13.62 12.15
CA ARG A 250 19.15 14.19 12.75
C ARG A 250 19.55 15.09 13.91
N ALA A 251 18.93 16.27 13.98
CA ALA A 251 19.10 17.19 15.10
C ALA A 251 17.75 17.74 15.56
N VAL A 252 17.73 18.31 16.76
CA VAL A 252 16.60 19.08 17.28
C VAL A 252 17.10 20.48 17.59
N GLN A 253 16.44 21.49 17.04
CA GLN A 253 16.77 22.90 17.24
C GLN A 253 15.53 23.65 17.71
N GLY A 254 15.54 24.11 18.97
CA GLY A 254 14.30 24.52 19.63
C GLY A 254 13.36 23.32 19.75
N SER A 255 12.18 23.40 19.13
CA SER A 255 11.26 22.25 19.02
C SER A 255 11.20 21.64 17.61
N THR A 256 11.90 22.23 16.64
CA THR A 256 11.98 21.74 15.27
C THR A 256 12.89 20.52 15.19
N VAL A 257 12.38 19.44 14.58
CA VAL A 257 13.19 18.27 14.23
C VAL A 257 13.75 18.43 12.83
N ILE A 258 15.07 18.42 12.69
CA ILE A 258 15.77 18.56 11.41
C ILE A 258 16.28 17.18 10.99
N CYS A 259 15.89 16.72 9.81
CA CYS A 259 16.20 15.39 9.28
C CYS A 259 16.83 15.50 7.89
N ASN A 260 18.03 14.95 7.73
CA ASN A 260 18.56 14.66 6.41
C ASN A 260 18.01 13.32 5.89
N VAL A 261 17.34 13.32 4.74
CA VAL A 261 16.65 12.17 4.14
C VAL A 261 17.32 11.65 2.86
N SER A 262 18.62 11.92 2.70
CA SER A 262 19.38 11.53 1.52
C SER A 262 19.49 10.01 1.38
N LEU A 263 19.26 9.50 0.18
CA LEU A 263 19.67 8.16 -0.22
C LEU A 263 21.19 8.15 -0.41
N GLY A 264 21.69 9.01 -1.31
CA GLY A 264 23.10 9.16 -1.65
C GLY A 264 23.61 8.06 -2.58
N TYR A 265 24.91 8.06 -2.85
CA TYR A 265 25.54 7.10 -3.77
C TYR A 265 25.84 5.75 -3.07
N PRO A 266 25.86 4.64 -3.82
CA PRO A 266 26.27 3.33 -3.31
C PRO A 266 27.64 3.29 -2.61
N GLU A 267 28.57 4.10 -3.08
CA GLU A 267 29.95 4.23 -2.61
C GLU A 267 30.11 5.16 -1.40
N ASP A 268 29.06 5.88 -1.01
CA ASP A 268 29.13 6.81 0.12
C ASP A 268 29.43 6.04 1.42
N SER A 269 30.52 6.44 2.06
CA SER A 269 30.95 5.86 3.33
C SER A 269 30.07 6.40 4.46
N ARG A 270 29.41 5.50 5.19
CA ARG A 270 28.61 5.85 6.37
C ARG A 270 29.45 6.58 7.41
N VAL A 271 28.99 7.75 7.85
CA VAL A 271 29.63 8.50 8.93
C VAL A 271 29.04 8.13 10.30
N PRO A 272 29.83 8.20 11.39
CA PRO A 272 29.31 7.98 12.74
C PRO A 272 28.15 8.93 13.06
N GLY A 273 27.06 8.39 13.63
CA GLY A 273 25.86 9.15 13.99
C GLY A 273 24.76 9.17 12.93
N GLU A 274 24.96 8.51 11.78
CA GLU A 274 23.87 8.31 10.81
C GLU A 274 22.76 7.41 11.35
N HIS A 275 21.52 7.78 11.05
CA HIS A 275 20.32 7.03 11.38
C HIS A 275 19.82 6.19 10.18
N PRO A 276 19.09 5.09 10.42
CA PRO A 276 18.38 4.37 9.38
C PRO A 276 17.41 5.32 8.64
N LEU A 277 17.41 5.27 7.31
CA LEU A 277 16.59 6.19 6.52
C LEU A 277 15.10 6.03 6.81
N SER A 278 14.64 4.80 7.07
CA SER A 278 13.27 4.47 7.48
C SER A 278 12.79 5.20 8.75
N GLU A 279 13.70 5.68 9.60
CA GLU A 279 13.36 6.46 10.81
C GLU A 279 13.32 7.97 10.53
N LEU A 280 13.95 8.41 9.44
CA LEU A 280 14.09 9.82 9.09
C LEU A 280 13.07 10.29 8.05
N CYS A 281 12.68 9.42 7.11
CA CYS A 281 11.93 9.79 5.91
C CYS A 281 10.41 9.77 6.07
N LEU A 282 9.88 9.35 7.23
CA LEU A 282 8.44 9.19 7.44
C LEU A 282 7.85 10.41 8.14
N PHE A 283 6.69 10.86 7.66
CA PHE A 283 5.89 11.88 8.30
C PHE A 283 4.42 11.46 8.39
N GLU A 284 3.75 11.79 9.49
CA GLU A 284 2.33 11.53 9.69
C GLU A 284 1.61 12.85 9.95
N SER A 285 0.81 13.26 8.98
CA SER A 285 -0.06 14.42 9.06
C SER A 285 -1.29 14.13 9.90
N LYS A 286 -1.75 15.15 10.63
CA LYS A 286 -3.04 15.13 11.31
C LYS A 286 -4.18 15.41 10.33
N PRO A 287 -5.38 14.85 10.52
CA PRO A 287 -6.52 15.21 9.69
C PRO A 287 -6.91 16.69 9.92
N HIS A 288 -7.34 17.37 8.85
CA HIS A 288 -7.98 18.68 8.93
C HIS A 288 -9.38 18.63 8.36
N TRP A 289 -10.29 19.31 9.03
CA TRP A 289 -11.66 19.48 8.56
C TRP A 289 -11.85 20.95 8.19
N PRO A 290 -12.19 21.28 6.92
CA PRO A 290 -12.49 22.66 6.57
C PRO A 290 -13.71 23.15 7.33
N SER A 291 -13.72 24.44 7.65
CA SER A 291 -14.88 25.05 8.30
C SER A 291 -16.07 25.10 7.33
N ALA A 292 -17.29 25.15 7.85
CA ALA A 292 -18.51 25.19 7.04
C ALA A 292 -18.52 26.33 5.99
N ALA A 293 -17.74 27.40 6.19
CA ALA A 293 -17.63 28.53 5.28
C ALA A 293 -16.75 28.28 4.04
N GLU A 294 -15.87 27.27 4.06
CA GLU A 294 -14.97 26.95 2.94
C GLU A 294 -15.60 25.97 1.94
N MET A 295 -16.66 25.27 2.34
CA MET A 295 -17.38 24.27 1.55
C MET A 295 -18.37 24.88 0.54
N GLU A 296 -18.74 26.16 0.67
CA GLU A 296 -19.71 26.82 -0.23
C GLU A 296 -19.11 27.31 -1.56
N GLY A 297 -17.79 27.25 -1.75
CA GLY A 297 -17.10 27.91 -2.87
C GLY A 297 -16.95 27.14 -4.19
N LYS A 298 -17.25 25.84 -4.26
CA LYS A 298 -17.00 25.04 -5.48
C LYS A 298 -18.00 23.91 -5.70
N VAL A 299 -19.15 24.22 -6.30
CA VAL A 299 -20.01 23.20 -6.94
C VAL A 299 -20.50 23.75 -8.29
N GLY A 300 -19.83 23.35 -9.37
CA GLY A 300 -20.35 23.44 -10.73
C GLY A 300 -20.53 22.01 -11.24
N ILE A 301 -21.78 21.55 -11.34
CA ILE A 301 -22.14 20.23 -11.83
C ILE A 301 -22.51 20.37 -13.31
N GLU A 302 -21.76 19.70 -14.19
CA GLU A 302 -22.21 19.38 -15.55
C GLU A 302 -22.50 17.88 -15.65
N ALA A 303 -23.71 17.57 -16.14
CA ALA A 303 -24.21 16.23 -16.40
C ALA A 303 -23.93 15.83 -17.85
N MET A 304 -23.55 14.56 -18.10
CA MET A 304 -23.44 13.93 -19.44
C MET A 304 -23.58 12.39 -19.32
N PRO A 305 -23.89 11.65 -20.41
CA PRO A 305 -25.12 10.84 -20.49
C PRO A 305 -24.94 9.31 -20.44
N VAL A 306 -26.09 8.64 -20.31
CA VAL A 306 -26.32 7.18 -20.26
C VAL A 306 -26.05 6.51 -21.62
N ALA A 307 -25.34 5.38 -21.61
CA ALA A 307 -25.21 4.48 -22.75
C ALA A 307 -25.62 3.04 -22.38
N ASP A 308 -26.55 2.50 -23.17
CA ASP A 308 -27.01 1.11 -23.17
C ASP A 308 -25.88 0.12 -23.53
N THR A 309 -25.80 -1.02 -22.83
CA THR A 309 -25.27 -2.25 -23.45
C THR A 309 -25.87 -3.52 -22.86
N LYS A 310 -25.95 -4.52 -23.74
CA LYS A 310 -26.76 -5.74 -23.69
C LYS A 310 -26.29 -6.78 -22.67
N VAL A 311 -27.27 -7.55 -22.21
CA VAL A 311 -27.21 -8.72 -21.33
C VAL A 311 -26.63 -9.94 -22.05
N ASP A 312 -25.73 -10.66 -21.39
CA ASP A 312 -25.34 -12.04 -21.72
C ASP A 312 -25.72 -12.97 -20.55
N VAL A 313 -26.16 -14.17 -20.90
CA VAL A 313 -26.93 -15.12 -20.08
C VAL A 313 -26.00 -16.17 -19.47
N ASP A 314 -25.92 -16.27 -18.13
CA ASP A 314 -25.76 -17.56 -17.42
C ASP A 314 -25.96 -17.46 -15.89
N HIS A 315 -26.75 -18.41 -15.35
CA HIS A 315 -27.21 -18.61 -13.96
C HIS A 315 -28.07 -17.48 -13.33
N PRO A 316 -29.21 -17.80 -12.66
CA PRO A 316 -30.03 -16.78 -12.01
C PRO A 316 -29.27 -16.25 -10.80
N SER A 317 -28.52 -15.16 -10.98
CA SER A 317 -27.97 -14.40 -9.88
C SER A 317 -29.15 -13.83 -9.10
N THR A 318 -29.32 -14.24 -7.84
CA THR A 318 -30.16 -13.56 -6.84
C THR A 318 -29.58 -12.19 -6.44
N ARG A 319 -28.77 -11.57 -7.30
CA ARG A 319 -28.37 -10.17 -7.16
C ARG A 319 -29.59 -9.32 -7.46
N LEU A 320 -30.26 -8.89 -6.40
CA LEU A 320 -31.12 -7.72 -6.47
C LEU A 320 -30.27 -6.56 -7.02
N PRO A 321 -30.79 -5.76 -7.96
CA PRO A 321 -30.01 -4.74 -8.65
C PRO A 321 -29.53 -3.70 -7.64
N VAL A 322 -28.22 -3.49 -7.63
CA VAL A 322 -27.58 -2.41 -6.88
C VAL A 322 -27.09 -1.39 -7.91
N SER A 323 -27.42 -0.12 -7.72
CA SER A 323 -27.21 0.97 -8.68
C SER A 323 -25.73 1.32 -8.89
N GLN A 324 -24.88 1.03 -7.90
CA GLN A 324 -23.44 1.27 -7.93
C GLN A 324 -22.66 -0.05 -7.80
N SER A 325 -21.54 -0.15 -8.52
CA SER A 325 -20.65 -1.31 -8.44
C SER A 325 -19.81 -1.27 -7.15
N LEU A 326 -19.58 -2.44 -6.55
CA LEU A 326 -18.62 -2.61 -5.46
C LEU A 326 -17.21 -2.20 -5.92
N GLY A 327 -16.43 -1.68 -4.98
CA GLY A 327 -15.02 -1.42 -5.22
C GLY A 327 -14.19 -2.69 -4.99
N MET A 328 -13.02 -2.74 -5.62
CA MET A 328 -12.04 -3.81 -5.41
C MET A 328 -10.70 -3.17 -5.07
N SER A 329 -10.08 -3.64 -3.99
CA SER A 329 -8.70 -3.33 -3.63
C SER A 329 -7.89 -4.62 -3.59
N ARG A 330 -6.55 -4.54 -3.52
CA ARG A 330 -5.69 -5.71 -3.42
C ARG A 330 -4.83 -5.63 -2.17
N ILE A 331 -4.67 -6.76 -1.47
CA ILE A 331 -3.88 -6.85 -0.24
C ILE A 331 -2.92 -8.03 -0.28
N GLN A 332 -1.82 -7.94 0.46
CA GLN A 332 -0.95 -9.09 0.74
C GLN A 332 -1.53 -9.91 1.88
N ILE A 333 -1.84 -11.18 1.61
CA ILE A 333 -2.49 -12.08 2.59
C ILE A 333 -1.54 -13.09 3.23
N ILE A 334 -0.32 -13.23 2.71
CA ILE A 334 0.64 -14.25 3.16
C ILE A 334 1.98 -13.60 3.52
N HIS A 335 2.53 -13.97 4.68
CA HIS A 335 3.83 -13.52 5.17
C HIS A 335 4.95 -14.41 4.60
N ALA A 336 5.13 -14.32 3.29
CA ALA A 336 6.15 -15.03 2.54
C ALA A 336 6.75 -14.13 1.45
N ARG A 337 8.04 -14.31 1.15
CA ARG A 337 8.68 -13.62 0.03
C ARG A 337 8.73 -14.54 -1.18
N PHE A 338 8.11 -14.10 -2.27
CA PHE A 338 8.16 -14.80 -3.54
C PHE A 338 9.28 -14.24 -4.40
N PHE A 339 10.00 -15.13 -5.07
CA PHE A 339 11.14 -14.78 -5.88
C PHE A 339 10.86 -15.10 -7.35
N PRO A 340 11.30 -14.25 -8.30
CA PRO A 340 11.15 -14.50 -9.73
C PRO A 340 11.65 -15.88 -10.13
N VAL A 341 10.78 -16.65 -10.78
CA VAL A 341 11.11 -18.01 -11.27
C VAL A 341 12.00 -17.96 -12.51
N SER A 342 12.09 -16.81 -13.17
CA SER A 342 13.01 -16.55 -14.28
C SER A 342 14.48 -16.58 -13.86
N GLU A 343 14.79 -16.34 -12.58
CA GLU A 343 16.16 -16.26 -12.09
C GLU A 343 16.67 -17.64 -11.63
N THR A 344 16.82 -18.54 -12.60
CA THR A 344 17.38 -19.88 -12.40
C THR A 344 18.88 -19.83 -12.08
N GLN A 345 19.43 -20.95 -11.60
CA GLN A 345 20.88 -21.08 -11.40
C GLN A 345 21.65 -20.71 -12.67
N SER A 346 21.21 -21.19 -13.83
CA SER A 346 21.83 -20.87 -15.13
C SER A 346 21.83 -19.36 -15.41
N VAL A 347 20.73 -18.65 -15.13
CA VAL A 347 20.63 -17.20 -15.35
C VAL A 347 21.55 -16.44 -14.40
N LEU A 348 21.64 -16.87 -13.14
CA LEU A 348 22.56 -16.31 -12.16
C LEU A 348 24.03 -16.52 -12.55
N GLU A 349 24.37 -17.74 -12.99
CA GLU A 349 25.71 -18.07 -13.47
C GLU A 349 26.09 -17.23 -14.71
N GLN A 350 25.17 -17.03 -15.65
CA GLN A 350 25.37 -16.15 -16.80
C GLN A 350 25.58 -14.69 -16.39
N ARG A 351 24.78 -14.17 -15.44
CA ARG A 351 24.92 -12.80 -14.92
C ARG A 351 26.27 -12.60 -14.22
N LEU A 352 26.65 -13.52 -13.34
CA LEU A 352 27.92 -13.50 -12.61
C LEU A 352 29.12 -13.64 -13.56
N THR A 353 28.99 -14.48 -14.59
CA THR A 353 29.96 -14.62 -15.68
C THR A 353 30.14 -13.29 -16.43
N GLY A 354 29.04 -12.65 -16.82
CA GLY A 354 29.06 -11.35 -17.51
C GLY A 354 29.67 -10.25 -16.64
N PHE A 355 29.31 -10.20 -15.37
CA PHE A 355 29.89 -9.28 -14.39
C PHE A 355 31.41 -9.46 -14.27
N LEU A 356 31.90 -10.69 -14.06
CA LEU A 356 33.33 -10.94 -13.89
C LEU A 356 34.13 -10.58 -15.15
N LYS A 357 33.58 -10.87 -16.34
CA LYS A 357 34.19 -10.48 -17.62
C LYS A 357 34.25 -8.95 -17.78
N ARG A 358 33.20 -8.22 -17.42
CA ARG A 358 33.19 -6.75 -17.45
C ARG A 358 34.15 -6.15 -16.44
N TRP A 359 34.20 -6.69 -15.23
CA TRP A 359 35.09 -6.23 -14.17
C TRP A 359 36.57 -6.37 -14.58
N ARG A 360 36.97 -7.49 -15.19
CA ARG A 360 38.34 -7.68 -15.71
C ARG A 360 38.71 -6.77 -16.88
N ARG A 361 37.74 -6.12 -17.54
CA ARG A 361 37.98 -5.18 -18.65
C ARG A 361 38.22 -3.74 -18.17
N ARG A 362 37.98 -3.41 -16.90
CA ARG A 362 38.22 -2.05 -16.39
C ARG A 362 39.73 -1.78 -16.27
N PRO A 363 40.24 -0.63 -16.73
CA PRO A 363 41.63 -0.24 -16.48
C PRO A 363 41.86 -0.15 -14.97
N GLN A 364 42.88 -0.83 -14.45
CA GLN A 364 43.30 -0.66 -13.07
C GLN A 364 44.13 0.63 -12.97
N SER A 365 43.47 1.78 -12.94
CA SER A 365 44.11 3.06 -12.68
C SER A 365 44.20 3.27 -11.17
N GLY A 366 45.38 3.02 -10.59
CA GLY A 366 45.72 3.47 -9.22
C GLY A 366 46.73 4.62 -9.28
N PRO A 367 46.70 5.59 -8.35
CA PRO A 367 47.72 6.63 -8.28
C PRO A 367 48.96 6.07 -7.56
N GLY A 368 50.08 5.98 -8.27
CA GLY A 368 51.39 5.73 -7.66
C GLY A 368 52.27 4.72 -8.39
N SER A 369 52.97 5.19 -9.43
CA SER A 369 54.32 4.71 -9.72
C SER A 369 55.04 5.73 -10.61
N GLU A 370 55.53 6.81 -9.98
CA GLU A 370 56.73 7.45 -10.50
C GLU A 370 57.92 6.56 -10.12
N SER A 371 58.55 5.94 -11.11
CA SER A 371 59.97 5.59 -11.04
C SER A 371 60.55 5.37 -12.44
N GLY A 372 61.49 6.24 -12.79
CA GLY A 372 62.75 5.84 -13.43
C GLY A 372 62.70 5.47 -14.91
N THR A 373 63.20 6.39 -15.74
CA THR A 373 64.17 6.12 -16.82
C THR A 373 64.47 4.65 -17.13
N LEU A 374 64.11 4.20 -18.32
CA LEU A 374 64.65 2.98 -18.92
C LEU A 374 65.35 3.31 -20.25
N SER A 375 66.68 3.28 -20.18
CA SER A 375 67.54 2.81 -21.25
C SER A 375 67.64 1.29 -21.12
N GLY A 376 67.48 0.55 -22.22
CA GLY A 376 67.96 -0.84 -22.33
C GLY A 376 66.92 -1.89 -22.70
N SER A 377 66.91 -2.22 -23.99
CA SER A 377 66.50 -3.46 -24.66
C SER A 377 66.41 -4.76 -23.85
N GLN A 378 65.34 -5.54 -24.05
CA GLN A 378 65.32 -6.85 -24.78
C GLN A 378 64.05 -7.66 -24.48
N ASP A 379 63.63 -8.42 -25.48
CA ASP A 379 62.41 -9.20 -25.60
C ASP A 379 62.17 -10.24 -24.49
N ILE A 380 60.93 -10.27 -23.97
CA ILE A 380 60.26 -11.51 -23.53
C ILE A 380 58.81 -11.46 -24.06
N LYS A 381 58.57 -12.12 -25.19
CA LYS A 381 57.23 -12.58 -25.59
C LYS A 381 57.02 -13.96 -24.95
N GLU A 382 56.05 -14.12 -24.06
CA GLU A 382 55.12 -15.26 -24.05
C GLU A 382 54.06 -15.17 -22.94
N ASN A 383 52.83 -15.52 -23.32
CA ASN A 383 51.69 -15.91 -22.47
C ASN A 383 50.83 -14.81 -21.79
N GLN A 384 50.25 -13.90 -22.58
CA GLN A 384 49.03 -13.20 -22.15
C GLN A 384 47.80 -13.98 -22.65
N GLN A 385 47.21 -14.82 -21.78
CA GLN A 385 45.81 -15.21 -21.96
C GLN A 385 44.99 -13.92 -22.08
N PRO A 386 44.04 -13.82 -23.03
CA PRO A 386 43.23 -12.61 -23.14
C PRO A 386 42.55 -12.38 -21.79
N LEU A 387 42.67 -11.16 -21.25
CA LEU A 387 42.14 -10.71 -19.94
C LEU A 387 40.65 -11.08 -19.68
N THR A 388 39.96 -11.58 -20.70
CA THR A 388 38.55 -11.99 -20.72
C THR A 388 38.29 -13.49 -20.57
N ALA A 389 39.30 -14.36 -20.65
CA ALA A 389 39.12 -15.81 -20.50
C ALA A 389 38.88 -16.17 -19.02
N LEU A 390 37.84 -16.97 -18.76
CA LEU A 390 37.52 -17.47 -17.42
C LEU A 390 38.16 -18.85 -17.22
N SER A 391 38.78 -19.05 -16.07
CA SER A 391 39.36 -20.36 -15.70
C SER A 391 38.28 -21.32 -15.17
N ASN A 392 38.55 -22.62 -15.14
CA ASN A 392 37.67 -23.61 -14.48
C ASN A 392 37.39 -23.25 -13.01
N ARG A 393 38.37 -22.66 -12.32
CA ARG A 393 38.21 -22.17 -10.94
C ARG A 393 37.24 -20.99 -10.85
N ASP A 394 37.18 -20.14 -11.87
CA ASP A 394 36.21 -19.04 -11.94
C ASP A 394 34.79 -19.59 -12.12
N TYR A 395 34.60 -20.55 -13.02
CA TYR A 395 33.31 -21.21 -13.21
C TYR A 395 32.83 -21.92 -11.94
N GLN A 396 33.70 -22.68 -11.26
CA GLN A 396 33.36 -23.32 -9.98
C GLN A 396 32.95 -22.28 -8.91
N ARG A 397 33.64 -21.14 -8.83
CA ARG A 397 33.27 -20.05 -7.91
C ARG A 397 31.95 -19.38 -8.30
N ILE A 398 31.68 -19.23 -9.58
CA ILE A 398 30.42 -18.67 -10.10
C ILE A 398 29.25 -19.59 -9.73
N THR A 399 29.36 -20.89 -10.00
CA THR A 399 28.37 -21.90 -9.63
C THR A 399 28.13 -21.91 -8.11
N ALA A 400 29.18 -22.00 -7.30
CA ALA A 400 29.05 -21.99 -5.84
C ALA A 400 28.39 -20.69 -5.32
N ARG A 401 28.66 -19.54 -5.95
CA ARG A 401 28.00 -18.26 -5.60
C ARG A 401 26.53 -18.24 -6.02
N ALA A 402 26.20 -18.78 -7.20
CA ALA A 402 24.82 -18.88 -7.67
C ALA A 402 24.00 -19.81 -6.77
N GLU A 403 24.55 -20.97 -6.40
CA GLU A 403 23.93 -21.91 -5.45
C GLU A 403 23.72 -21.27 -4.07
N ARG A 404 24.74 -20.57 -3.54
CA ARG A 404 24.62 -19.87 -2.26
C ARG A 404 23.56 -18.77 -2.32
N PHE A 405 23.46 -18.05 -3.43
CA PHE A 405 22.44 -17.02 -3.63
C PHE A 405 21.03 -17.63 -3.63
N LEU A 406 20.81 -18.72 -4.37
CA LEU A 406 19.53 -19.43 -4.37
C LEU A 406 19.17 -20.00 -2.99
N GLU A 407 20.16 -20.49 -2.25
CA GLU A 407 19.97 -20.97 -0.88
C GLU A 407 19.59 -19.84 0.08
N CYS A 408 20.26 -18.68 0.01
CA CYS A 408 19.88 -17.50 0.77
C CYS A 408 18.44 -17.06 0.45
N ARG A 409 18.01 -17.12 -0.82
CA ARG A 409 16.62 -16.84 -1.19
C ARG A 409 15.64 -17.85 -0.63
N ARG A 410 15.93 -19.16 -0.72
CA ARG A 410 15.08 -20.20 -0.11
C ARG A 410 14.89 -19.98 1.39
N ARG A 411 15.92 -19.52 2.09
CA ARG A 411 15.84 -19.18 3.51
C ARG A 411 15.04 -17.90 3.75
N ALA A 412 15.24 -16.88 2.92
CA ALA A 412 14.53 -15.61 3.02
C ALA A 412 13.05 -15.69 2.58
N SER A 413 12.63 -16.72 1.83
CA SER A 413 11.27 -16.83 1.31
C SER A 413 10.22 -17.13 2.38
N ASN A 414 10.62 -17.66 3.54
CA ASN A 414 9.73 -18.29 4.51
C ASN A 414 8.92 -19.47 3.93
N LEU A 415 9.39 -20.04 2.80
CA LEU A 415 8.74 -21.16 2.09
C LEU A 415 9.73 -22.32 1.86
N GLY A 416 10.98 -22.20 2.29
CA GLY A 416 12.05 -23.16 1.99
C GLY A 416 11.80 -24.56 2.56
N HIS A 417 10.99 -24.69 3.60
CA HIS A 417 10.57 -25.96 4.20
C HIS A 417 9.45 -26.65 3.42
N LEU A 418 8.78 -25.96 2.49
CA LEU A 418 7.67 -26.49 1.71
C LEU A 418 8.14 -27.28 0.48
N LYS A 419 7.37 -28.29 0.11
CA LYS A 419 7.57 -29.04 -1.15
C LYS A 419 7.27 -28.12 -2.34
N ASP A 420 7.86 -28.42 -3.51
CA ASP A 420 7.64 -27.64 -4.73
C ASP A 420 6.16 -27.47 -5.08
N ALA A 421 5.38 -28.55 -4.96
CA ALA A 421 3.94 -28.52 -5.23
C ALA A 421 3.19 -27.55 -4.30
N ASP A 422 3.55 -27.48 -3.01
CA ASP A 422 2.92 -26.58 -2.05
C ASP A 422 3.34 -25.12 -2.28
N ARG A 423 4.60 -24.91 -2.66
CA ARG A 423 5.09 -23.57 -3.07
C ARG A 423 4.36 -23.06 -4.31
N GLU A 424 4.13 -23.94 -5.29
CA GLU A 424 3.41 -23.57 -6.52
C GLU A 424 1.93 -23.28 -6.23
N ARG A 425 1.30 -23.98 -5.27
CA ARG A 425 -0.07 -23.65 -4.83
C ARG A 425 -0.16 -22.24 -4.23
N LEU A 426 0.86 -21.82 -3.46
CA LEU A 426 0.91 -20.51 -2.83
C LEU A 426 1.37 -19.40 -3.78
N ARG A 427 2.08 -19.74 -4.85
CA ARG A 427 2.67 -18.78 -5.79
C ARG A 427 1.72 -17.72 -6.33
N PRO A 428 0.45 -18.01 -6.67
CA PRO A 428 -0.42 -16.96 -7.18
C PRO A 428 -0.83 -15.94 -6.11
N LEU A 429 -0.57 -16.20 -4.83
CA LEU A 429 -0.72 -15.19 -3.76
C LEU A 429 0.43 -14.18 -3.74
N ALA A 430 1.49 -14.36 -4.53
CA ALA A 430 2.62 -13.43 -4.60
C ALA A 430 2.19 -12.01 -5.01
N ALA A 431 1.21 -11.92 -5.90
CA ALA A 431 0.66 -10.64 -6.34
C ALA A 431 -0.34 -10.04 -5.33
N GLY A 432 -0.62 -10.72 -4.22
CA GLY A 432 -1.73 -10.40 -3.33
C GLY A 432 -3.05 -11.05 -3.76
N VAL A 433 -4.12 -10.72 -3.04
CA VAL A 433 -5.50 -11.16 -3.29
C VAL A 433 -6.42 -9.96 -3.32
N ASP A 434 -7.50 -10.06 -4.06
CA ASP A 434 -8.46 -8.97 -4.15
C ASP A 434 -9.35 -8.95 -2.90
N VAL A 435 -9.85 -7.77 -2.52
CA VAL A 435 -10.80 -7.57 -1.42
C VAL A 435 -11.89 -6.62 -1.85
N SER A 436 -13.13 -7.01 -1.59
CA SER A 436 -14.30 -6.17 -1.86
C SER A 436 -14.32 -4.94 -0.93
N THR A 437 -14.73 -3.79 -1.45
CA THR A 437 -14.89 -2.54 -0.70
C THR A 437 -16.25 -1.90 -0.96
N ILE A 438 -16.72 -1.11 0.00
CA ILE A 438 -17.92 -0.28 -0.16
C ILE A 438 -17.47 1.15 -0.49
N PRO A 439 -17.57 1.62 -1.75
CA PRO A 439 -17.07 2.94 -2.15
C PRO A 439 -17.85 4.13 -1.57
N SER A 440 -19.12 3.96 -1.20
CA SER A 440 -19.99 5.07 -0.79
C SER A 440 -20.98 4.64 0.30
N ARG A 441 -21.45 5.61 1.09
CA ARG A 441 -22.53 5.38 2.07
C ARG A 441 -23.84 5.05 1.38
N ASP A 442 -24.10 5.64 0.21
CA ASP A 442 -25.30 5.37 -0.58
C ASP A 442 -25.38 3.90 -0.99
N LEU A 443 -24.24 3.30 -1.39
CA LEU A 443 -24.17 1.87 -1.68
C LEU A 443 -24.42 1.03 -0.42
N ALA A 444 -23.88 1.44 0.74
CA ALA A 444 -24.15 0.77 2.01
C ALA A 444 -25.64 0.78 2.36
N ASP A 445 -26.30 1.92 2.17
CA ASP A 445 -27.73 2.12 2.40
C ASP A 445 -28.56 1.27 1.44
N GLU A 446 -28.20 1.23 0.15
CA GLU A 446 -28.88 0.44 -0.87
C GLU A 446 -28.78 -1.07 -0.57
N ILE A 447 -27.59 -1.57 -0.24
CA ILE A 447 -27.39 -2.98 0.13
C ILE A 447 -28.19 -3.32 1.39
N ALA A 448 -28.13 -2.47 2.43
CA ALA A 448 -28.84 -2.71 3.68
C ALA A 448 -30.36 -2.68 3.48
N ALA A 449 -30.88 -1.73 2.71
CA ALA A 449 -32.30 -1.64 2.37
C ALA A 449 -32.76 -2.89 1.59
N THR A 450 -31.96 -3.33 0.64
CA THR A 450 -32.20 -4.52 -0.17
C THR A 450 -32.27 -5.79 0.68
N VAL A 451 -31.28 -5.99 1.57
CA VAL A 451 -31.24 -7.12 2.51
C VAL A 451 -32.41 -7.06 3.49
N HIS A 452 -32.71 -5.86 4.03
CA HIS A 452 -33.78 -5.65 4.98
C HIS A 452 -35.15 -5.92 4.38
N ALA A 453 -35.44 -5.39 3.19
CA ALA A 453 -36.69 -5.61 2.47
C ALA A 453 -36.90 -7.10 2.18
N ALA A 454 -35.84 -7.83 1.86
CA ALA A 454 -35.91 -9.25 1.59
C ALA A 454 -36.21 -10.10 2.85
N MET A 455 -35.68 -9.71 4.02
CA MET A 455 -35.81 -10.44 5.29
C MET A 455 -35.97 -9.50 6.51
N PRO A 456 -37.14 -8.83 6.68
CA PRO A 456 -37.30 -7.79 7.70
C PRO A 456 -37.13 -8.25 9.15
N TRP A 457 -37.43 -9.52 9.45
CA TRP A 457 -37.22 -10.10 10.79
C TRP A 457 -35.73 -10.27 11.15
N MET A 458 -34.82 -10.08 10.19
CA MET A 458 -33.36 -10.03 10.39
C MET A 458 -32.87 -8.58 10.60
N ALA A 459 -33.75 -7.63 10.95
CA ALA A 459 -33.44 -6.21 11.09
C ALA A 459 -32.21 -5.95 11.97
N GLY A 460 -32.14 -6.55 13.16
CA GLY A 460 -31.01 -6.35 14.06
C GLY A 460 -29.67 -6.80 13.48
N ALA A 461 -29.66 -7.86 12.67
CA ALA A 461 -28.45 -8.33 11.99
C ALA A 461 -28.09 -7.42 10.81
N THR A 462 -29.11 -6.95 10.08
CA THR A 462 -28.94 -6.02 8.96
C THR A 462 -28.40 -4.68 9.43
N GLN A 463 -28.84 -4.20 10.59
CA GLN A 463 -28.34 -2.97 11.21
C GLN A 463 -26.84 -3.06 11.54
N VAL A 464 -26.38 -4.16 12.15
CA VAL A 464 -24.96 -4.32 12.50
C VAL A 464 -24.07 -4.30 11.26
N ILE A 465 -24.51 -4.96 10.18
CA ILE A 465 -23.77 -4.96 8.92
C ILE A 465 -23.82 -3.58 8.26
N TRP A 466 -24.95 -2.90 8.29
CA TRP A 466 -25.11 -1.54 7.77
C TRP A 466 -24.17 -0.54 8.48
N GLU A 467 -24.10 -0.57 9.81
CA GLU A 467 -23.17 0.24 10.61
C GLU A 467 -21.71 -0.01 10.17
N ALA A 468 -21.33 -1.28 10.01
CA ALA A 468 -20.00 -1.65 9.55
C ALA A 468 -19.70 -1.21 8.10
N PHE A 469 -20.69 -1.29 7.20
CA PHE A 469 -20.53 -0.83 5.81
C PHE A 469 -20.39 0.69 5.72
N HIS A 470 -21.14 1.44 6.53
CA HIS A 470 -20.96 2.89 6.65
C HIS A 470 -19.54 3.25 7.13
N ASP A 471 -19.03 2.52 8.11
CA ASP A 471 -17.67 2.71 8.60
C ASP A 471 -16.61 2.34 7.55
N CYS A 472 -16.81 1.27 6.79
CA CYS A 472 -15.94 0.91 5.67
C CYS A 472 -15.96 1.98 4.58
N ALA A 473 -17.15 2.45 4.19
CA ALA A 473 -17.33 3.52 3.20
C ALA A 473 -16.67 4.84 3.65
N ARG A 474 -16.80 5.17 4.94
CA ARG A 474 -16.18 6.37 5.52
C ARG A 474 -14.65 6.26 5.60
N SER A 475 -14.12 5.07 5.86
CA SER A 475 -12.69 4.86 6.10
C SER A 475 -11.91 4.38 4.87
N GLY A 476 -12.59 4.01 3.78
CA GLY A 476 -11.98 3.44 2.58
C GLY A 476 -11.30 2.08 2.80
N ARG A 477 -11.53 1.44 3.95
CA ARG A 477 -10.91 0.15 4.30
C ARG A 477 -11.61 -1.00 3.54
N PRO A 478 -10.91 -2.14 3.37
CA PRO A 478 -11.55 -3.36 2.91
C PRO A 478 -12.81 -3.68 3.72
N LEU A 479 -13.84 -4.18 3.04
CA LEU A 479 -15.11 -4.55 3.67
C LEU A 479 -14.84 -5.53 4.79
N HIS A 480 -15.26 -5.14 5.99
CA HIS A 480 -15.17 -5.94 7.20
C HIS A 480 -16.27 -5.55 8.19
N PHE A 481 -16.82 -6.54 8.88
CA PHE A 481 -17.73 -6.34 10.01
C PHE A 481 -17.29 -7.23 11.18
N PRO A 482 -17.54 -6.81 12.44
CA PRO A 482 -17.17 -7.61 13.60
C PRO A 482 -17.85 -8.99 13.53
N PRO A 483 -17.23 -10.05 14.05
CA PRO A 483 -17.86 -11.38 14.04
C PRO A 483 -19.27 -11.33 14.65
N ILE A 484 -20.28 -11.85 13.96
CA ILE A 484 -21.68 -11.74 14.40
C ILE A 484 -22.18 -13.12 14.84
N LEU A 485 -22.79 -13.21 16.02
CA LEU A 485 -23.49 -14.41 16.48
C LEU A 485 -25.01 -14.20 16.44
N LEU A 486 -25.67 -14.85 15.48
CA LEU A 486 -27.11 -14.82 15.29
C LEU A 486 -27.80 -15.84 16.23
N ASN A 487 -28.27 -15.38 17.38
CA ASN A 487 -29.03 -16.20 18.32
C ASN A 487 -30.54 -16.17 17.99
N GLY A 488 -31.15 -17.32 17.73
CA GLY A 488 -32.60 -17.39 17.50
C GLY A 488 -33.08 -18.74 16.98
N PRO A 489 -34.39 -18.94 16.81
CA PRO A 489 -34.98 -20.25 16.53
C PRO A 489 -34.49 -20.90 15.23
N HIS A 490 -34.55 -22.23 15.18
CA HIS A 490 -34.27 -22.99 13.96
C HIS A 490 -35.22 -22.61 12.82
N GLY A 491 -34.69 -22.60 11.59
CA GLY A 491 -35.52 -22.49 10.39
C GLY A 491 -36.07 -21.09 10.09
N ILE A 492 -35.56 -20.04 10.74
CA ILE A 492 -35.91 -18.63 10.45
C ILE A 492 -35.14 -18.04 9.26
N GLY A 493 -34.21 -18.80 8.67
CA GLY A 493 -33.47 -18.37 7.47
C GLY A 493 -32.09 -17.73 7.69
N LYS A 494 -31.43 -17.96 8.82
CA LYS A 494 -30.08 -17.41 9.12
C LYS A 494 -29.06 -17.66 7.99
N THR A 495 -28.99 -18.89 7.48
CA THR A 495 -28.13 -19.27 6.34
C THR A 495 -28.52 -18.58 5.04
N VAL A 496 -29.83 -18.38 4.81
CA VAL A 496 -30.36 -17.71 3.61
C VAL A 496 -30.00 -16.23 3.65
N TRP A 497 -30.14 -15.60 4.82
CA TRP A 497 -29.73 -14.21 5.04
C TRP A 497 -28.23 -14.02 4.83
N ALA A 498 -27.38 -14.89 5.37
CA ALA A 498 -25.93 -14.81 5.19
C ALA A 498 -25.52 -14.88 3.71
N ARG A 499 -26.14 -15.76 2.94
CA ARG A 499 -25.93 -15.86 1.48
C ARG A 499 -26.41 -14.62 0.74
N LEU A 500 -27.57 -14.09 1.11
CA LEU A 500 -28.07 -12.85 0.53
C LEU A 500 -27.08 -11.70 0.76
N VAL A 501 -26.54 -11.57 1.98
CA VAL A 501 -25.52 -10.56 2.28
C VAL A 501 -24.28 -10.78 1.42
N SER A 502 -23.74 -12.00 1.36
CA SER A 502 -22.53 -12.28 0.56
C SER A 502 -22.71 -11.99 -0.93
N ASP A 503 -23.89 -12.31 -1.47
CA ASP A 503 -24.23 -12.05 -2.88
C ASP A 503 -24.27 -10.55 -3.18
N GLN A 504 -24.81 -9.76 -2.26
CA GLN A 504 -24.91 -8.30 -2.38
C GLN A 504 -23.54 -7.60 -2.29
N ILE A 505 -22.61 -8.15 -1.51
CA ILE A 505 -21.26 -7.58 -1.35
C ILE A 505 -20.19 -8.25 -2.22
N GLY A 506 -20.59 -9.20 -3.07
CA GLY A 506 -19.73 -9.82 -4.07
C GLY A 506 -18.56 -10.63 -3.51
N VAL A 507 -18.65 -11.14 -2.28
CA VAL A 507 -17.59 -11.97 -1.67
C VAL A 507 -17.95 -13.45 -1.72
N PRO A 508 -16.97 -14.36 -1.91
CA PRO A 508 -17.23 -15.79 -1.81
C PRO A 508 -17.64 -16.17 -0.39
N ALA A 509 -18.71 -16.96 -0.27
CA ALA A 509 -19.22 -17.44 1.01
C ALA A 509 -19.08 -18.96 1.14
N GLU A 510 -18.52 -19.40 2.26
CA GLU A 510 -18.42 -20.81 2.63
C GLU A 510 -19.32 -21.09 3.84
N VAL A 511 -20.14 -22.14 3.74
CA VAL A 511 -21.02 -22.59 4.83
C VAL A 511 -20.40 -23.78 5.53
N VAL A 512 -20.22 -23.65 6.84
CA VAL A 512 -19.66 -24.69 7.72
C VAL A 512 -20.75 -25.13 8.67
N ASN A 513 -21.06 -26.43 8.71
CA ASN A 513 -21.98 -26.97 9.70
C ASN A 513 -21.18 -27.56 10.87
N ALA A 514 -21.25 -26.90 12.02
CA ALA A 514 -20.49 -27.27 13.21
C ALA A 514 -20.90 -28.63 13.80
N GLY A 515 -22.13 -29.10 13.58
CA GLY A 515 -22.60 -30.39 14.06
C GLY A 515 -22.06 -31.59 13.27
N SER A 516 -21.67 -31.40 12.01
CA SER A 516 -20.98 -32.43 11.20
C SER A 516 -19.45 -32.27 11.23
N GLU A 517 -18.96 -31.04 11.37
CA GLU A 517 -17.53 -30.71 11.41
C GLU A 517 -17.12 -30.37 12.85
N ASN A 518 -17.19 -31.38 13.73
CA ASN A 518 -16.93 -31.23 15.16
C ASN A 518 -15.51 -30.78 15.52
N ALA A 519 -14.55 -30.89 14.60
CA ALA A 519 -13.16 -30.52 14.84
C ALA A 519 -12.77 -29.29 14.01
N GLY A 520 -12.19 -28.29 14.67
CA GLY A 520 -11.75 -27.04 14.06
C GLY A 520 -10.77 -27.17 12.89
N PHE A 521 -10.17 -28.35 12.72
CA PHE A 521 -9.29 -28.69 11.61
C PHE A 521 -9.96 -28.65 10.22
N GLY A 522 -11.29 -28.75 10.15
CA GLY A 522 -12.01 -28.57 8.88
C GLY A 522 -11.85 -27.15 8.32
N VAL A 523 -11.93 -26.15 9.20
CA VAL A 523 -11.85 -24.73 8.86
C VAL A 523 -10.40 -24.26 8.85
N ALA A 524 -9.66 -24.49 9.94
CA ALA A 524 -8.30 -24.01 10.17
C ALA A 524 -7.23 -24.85 9.45
N GLY A 525 -7.54 -26.11 9.12
CA GLY A 525 -6.58 -27.05 8.54
C GLY A 525 -5.96 -28.00 9.57
N VAL A 526 -5.32 -29.04 9.05
CA VAL A 526 -4.65 -30.08 9.84
C VAL A 526 -3.14 -29.85 9.74
N GLN A 527 -2.44 -29.99 10.87
CA GLN A 527 -1.00 -29.80 10.93
C GLN A 527 -0.25 -30.68 9.91
N ARG A 528 0.86 -30.17 9.40
CA ARG A 528 1.75 -30.94 8.52
C ARG A 528 2.30 -32.19 9.24
N GLY A 529 2.45 -33.29 8.50
CA GLY A 529 2.99 -34.56 9.01
C GLY A 529 1.94 -35.61 9.38
N TRP A 530 0.66 -35.24 9.45
CA TRP A 530 -0.45 -36.20 9.56
C TRP A 530 -0.83 -36.77 8.19
N SER A 531 -1.32 -38.02 8.16
CA SER A 531 -1.71 -38.71 6.90
C SER A 531 -2.78 -37.97 6.10
N ASN A 532 -3.66 -37.21 6.77
CA ASN A 532 -4.74 -36.43 6.17
C ASN A 532 -4.49 -34.90 6.24
N ALA A 533 -3.22 -34.48 6.29
CA ALA A 533 -2.87 -33.06 6.39
C ALA A 533 -3.41 -32.24 5.21
N ARG A 534 -4.11 -31.14 5.49
CA ARG A 534 -4.70 -30.23 4.49
C ARG A 534 -4.82 -28.80 5.03
N PRO A 535 -4.77 -27.75 4.18
CA PRO A 535 -4.76 -26.35 4.60
C PRO A 535 -6.07 -25.80 5.17
N GLY A 536 -7.16 -26.57 5.12
CA GLY A 536 -8.45 -26.19 5.68
C GLY A 536 -9.26 -25.29 4.75
N LYS A 537 -10.57 -25.23 4.97
CA LYS A 537 -11.51 -24.50 4.10
C LYS A 537 -11.17 -23.02 3.94
N LEU A 538 -10.64 -22.38 4.99
CA LEU A 538 -10.31 -20.95 4.94
C LEU A 538 -9.26 -20.66 3.85
N ILE A 539 -8.10 -21.31 3.97
CA ILE A 539 -7.01 -21.11 3.00
C ILE A 539 -7.38 -21.68 1.64
N GLU A 540 -8.11 -22.80 1.57
CA GLU A 540 -8.61 -23.34 0.30
C GLU A 540 -9.54 -22.37 -0.43
N CYS A 541 -10.43 -21.67 0.28
CA CYS A 541 -11.32 -20.65 -0.27
C CYS A 541 -10.51 -19.47 -0.84
N ILE A 542 -9.56 -18.94 -0.07
CA ILE A 542 -8.67 -17.85 -0.51
C ILE A 542 -7.85 -18.26 -1.74
N LEU A 543 -7.30 -19.48 -1.74
CA LEU A 543 -6.53 -20.00 -2.89
C LEU A 543 -7.40 -20.22 -4.13
N ARG A 544 -8.66 -20.63 -3.97
CA ARG A 544 -9.59 -20.87 -5.08
C ARG A 544 -10.08 -19.57 -5.69
N HIS A 545 -10.53 -18.63 -4.86
CA HIS A 545 -11.21 -17.42 -5.31
C HIS A 545 -10.29 -16.21 -5.44
N ARG A 546 -9.08 -16.26 -4.88
CA ARG A 546 -8.14 -15.11 -4.82
C ARG A 546 -8.75 -13.87 -4.17
N MET A 547 -9.63 -14.10 -3.18
CA MET A 547 -10.28 -13.08 -2.38
C MET A 547 -9.80 -13.14 -0.94
N GLY A 548 -9.37 -12.01 -0.38
CA GLY A 548 -8.83 -11.88 0.97
C GLY A 548 -9.86 -11.61 2.06
N ASN A 549 -11.09 -11.27 1.69
CA ASN A 549 -12.21 -11.06 2.61
C ASN A 549 -13.40 -12.00 2.32
N PRO A 550 -13.18 -13.34 2.26
CA PRO A 550 -14.28 -14.28 2.13
C PRO A 550 -15.19 -14.21 3.37
N MET A 551 -16.45 -14.58 3.19
CA MET A 551 -17.41 -14.71 4.28
C MET A 551 -17.52 -16.17 4.71
N PHE A 552 -17.41 -16.44 6.00
CA PHE A 552 -17.63 -17.75 6.58
C PHE A 552 -18.88 -17.73 7.45
N PHE A 553 -19.84 -18.58 7.11
CA PHE A 553 -21.05 -18.80 7.90
C PHE A 553 -20.98 -20.15 8.61
N VAL A 554 -20.79 -20.13 9.92
CA VAL A 554 -20.74 -21.33 10.76
C VAL A 554 -22.09 -21.54 11.43
N ASP A 555 -22.82 -22.54 10.94
CA ASP A 555 -24.16 -22.90 11.40
C ASP A 555 -24.10 -23.90 12.56
N GLU A 556 -25.09 -23.80 13.45
CA GLU A 556 -25.27 -24.68 14.61
C GLU A 556 -24.04 -24.78 15.52
N ILE A 557 -23.37 -23.65 15.80
CA ILE A 557 -22.14 -23.61 16.62
C ILE A 557 -22.38 -24.18 18.03
N ASP A 558 -23.62 -24.12 18.55
CA ASP A 558 -24.04 -24.75 19.80
C ASP A 558 -24.00 -26.28 19.81
N LYS A 559 -23.84 -26.89 18.64
CA LYS A 559 -23.69 -28.34 18.47
C LYS A 559 -22.23 -28.77 18.25
N ALA A 560 -21.28 -27.84 18.25
CA ALA A 560 -19.87 -28.16 18.13
C ALA A 560 -19.45 -29.08 19.30
N GLY A 561 -19.11 -30.33 19.00
CA GLY A 561 -18.59 -31.25 20.00
C GLY A 561 -17.13 -30.95 20.36
N THR A 562 -16.68 -31.42 21.52
CA THR A 562 -15.26 -31.57 21.84
C THR A 562 -14.76 -32.90 21.26
N ALA A 563 -14.03 -32.86 20.14
CA ALA A 563 -13.35 -34.05 19.66
C ALA A 563 -12.14 -34.35 20.56
N THR A 564 -12.20 -35.44 21.34
CA THR A 564 -11.11 -35.88 22.21
C THR A 564 -10.18 -36.81 21.44
N SER A 565 -8.90 -36.46 21.34
CA SER A 565 -7.87 -37.38 20.84
C SER A 565 -7.69 -38.57 21.78
N ASP A 566 -7.18 -39.70 21.28
CA ASP A 566 -6.73 -40.85 22.07
C ASP A 566 -5.70 -40.48 23.17
N LYS A 567 -5.09 -39.30 23.08
CA LYS A 567 -4.17 -38.71 24.08
C LYS A 567 -4.83 -37.73 25.06
N GLY A 568 -6.16 -37.61 25.07
CA GLY A 568 -6.90 -36.74 25.98
C GLY A 568 -6.94 -35.25 25.63
N LEU A 569 -6.37 -34.83 24.48
CA LEU A 569 -6.47 -33.45 24.00
C LEU A 569 -7.84 -33.23 23.32
N SER A 570 -8.64 -32.30 23.84
CA SER A 570 -9.89 -31.86 23.21
C SER A 570 -9.62 -30.73 22.22
N PHE A 571 -10.01 -30.93 20.97
CA PHE A 571 -9.92 -29.90 19.92
C PHE A 571 -11.33 -29.43 19.56
N SER A 572 -11.86 -28.44 20.29
CA SER A 572 -13.16 -27.86 19.94
C SER A 572 -13.02 -26.94 18.71
N LEU A 573 -14.09 -26.89 17.90
CA LEU A 573 -14.20 -25.92 16.81
C LEU A 573 -14.04 -24.47 17.30
N GLU A 574 -14.63 -24.14 18.46
CA GLU A 574 -14.50 -22.82 19.09
C GLU A 574 -13.04 -22.44 19.34
N ALA A 575 -12.22 -23.35 19.88
CA ALA A 575 -10.82 -23.07 20.19
C ALA A 575 -10.00 -22.78 18.93
N ALA A 576 -10.25 -23.48 17.83
CA ALA A 576 -9.59 -23.20 16.56
C ALA A 576 -10.01 -21.83 15.99
N LEU A 577 -11.31 -21.51 16.09
CA LEU A 577 -11.86 -20.24 15.63
C LEU A 577 -11.35 -19.05 16.44
N LEU A 578 -11.15 -19.18 17.76
CA LEU A 578 -10.64 -18.08 18.59
C LEU A 578 -9.35 -17.46 18.04
N SER A 579 -8.41 -18.29 17.56
CA SER A 579 -7.15 -17.80 16.96
C SER A 579 -7.35 -16.98 15.67
N LEU A 580 -8.45 -17.23 14.95
CA LEU A 580 -8.85 -16.54 13.72
C LEU A 580 -9.64 -15.27 14.02
N LEU A 581 -10.33 -15.21 15.16
CA LEU A 581 -11.17 -14.08 15.58
C LEU A 581 -10.39 -13.03 16.40
N GLU A 582 -9.34 -13.43 17.10
CA GLU A 582 -8.58 -12.55 18.00
C GLU A 582 -7.73 -11.52 17.22
N PRO A 583 -7.94 -10.20 17.41
CA PRO A 583 -7.21 -9.15 16.68
C PRO A 583 -5.69 -9.21 16.84
N ALA A 584 -5.19 -9.74 17.96
CA ALA A 584 -3.77 -9.86 18.23
C ALA A 584 -3.09 -10.95 17.37
N SER A 585 -3.83 -11.99 16.96
CA SER A 585 -3.26 -13.13 16.22
C SER A 585 -3.68 -13.19 14.75
N ASN A 586 -4.83 -12.62 14.38
CA ASN A 586 -5.39 -12.78 13.04
C ASN A 586 -4.55 -12.12 11.92
N SER A 587 -3.73 -11.10 12.21
CA SER A 587 -2.80 -10.49 11.24
C SER A 587 -1.59 -11.38 10.90
N MET A 588 -1.27 -12.33 11.78
CA MET A 588 -0.09 -13.20 11.71
C MET A 588 -0.48 -14.67 11.95
N TRP A 589 -1.69 -15.07 11.57
CA TRP A 589 -2.22 -16.38 11.90
C TRP A 589 -1.47 -17.47 11.14
N ALA A 590 -0.80 -18.37 11.85
CA ALA A 590 0.00 -19.43 11.26
C ALA A 590 -0.89 -20.58 10.77
N CYS A 591 -0.94 -20.81 9.46
CA CYS A 591 -1.64 -21.94 8.87
C CYS A 591 -0.99 -23.27 9.32
N PRO A 592 -1.71 -24.22 9.94
CA PRO A 592 -1.13 -25.48 10.42
C PRO A 592 -0.51 -26.35 9.31
N PHE A 593 -1.03 -26.27 8.09
CA PHE A 593 -0.56 -27.08 6.96
C PHE A 593 0.68 -26.51 6.29
N PHE A 594 0.62 -25.22 5.90
CA PHE A 594 1.73 -24.55 5.24
C PHE A 594 2.81 -24.10 6.23
N GLU A 595 2.48 -23.97 7.51
CA GLU A 595 3.38 -23.46 8.56
C GLU A 595 3.93 -22.07 8.19
N VAL A 596 3.07 -21.25 7.56
CA VAL A 596 3.32 -19.87 7.15
C VAL A 596 2.19 -19.01 7.70
N ALA A 597 2.52 -17.78 8.11
CA ALA A 597 1.54 -16.82 8.61
C ALA A 597 0.72 -16.20 7.46
N PHE A 598 -0.59 -16.05 7.70
CA PHE A 598 -1.55 -15.38 6.84
C PHE A 598 -2.24 -14.25 7.59
N ASP A 599 -2.52 -13.14 6.89
CA ASP A 599 -3.33 -12.04 7.41
C ASP A 599 -4.80 -12.30 7.11
N VAL A 600 -5.54 -12.80 8.10
CA VAL A 600 -6.95 -13.17 7.98
C VAL A 600 -7.88 -12.15 8.63
N ARG A 601 -7.39 -10.94 8.92
CA ARG A 601 -8.18 -9.85 9.55
C ARG A 601 -9.46 -9.48 8.79
N HIS A 602 -9.41 -9.57 7.47
CA HIS A 602 -10.51 -9.15 6.60
C HIS A 602 -11.54 -10.26 6.35
N VAL A 603 -11.31 -11.48 6.86
CA VAL A 603 -12.29 -12.57 6.79
C VAL A 603 -13.51 -12.20 7.63
N SER A 604 -14.68 -12.30 7.01
CA SER A 604 -15.94 -11.93 7.66
C SER A 604 -16.61 -13.16 8.26
N TRP A 605 -16.96 -13.10 9.54
CA TRP A 605 -17.46 -14.25 10.29
C TRP A 605 -18.91 -14.06 10.73
N LEU A 606 -19.76 -15.01 10.37
CA LEU A 606 -21.13 -15.12 10.82
C LEU A 606 -21.34 -16.48 11.50
N PHE A 607 -21.89 -16.47 12.70
CA PHE A 607 -22.19 -17.65 13.49
C PHE A 607 -23.69 -17.73 13.71
N ALA A 608 -24.24 -18.94 13.77
CA ALA A 608 -25.62 -19.17 14.15
C ALA A 608 -25.72 -20.16 15.30
N THR A 609 -26.49 -19.79 16.32
CA THR A 609 -26.82 -20.64 17.46
C THR A 609 -28.33 -20.62 17.71
N ASN A 610 -28.84 -21.73 18.22
CA ASN A 610 -30.22 -21.86 18.69
C ASN A 610 -30.30 -21.80 20.21
N ASP A 611 -29.17 -21.94 20.88
CA ASP A 611 -29.04 -21.91 22.33
C ASP A 611 -27.71 -21.27 22.71
N ILE A 612 -27.76 -19.97 23.03
CA ILE A 612 -26.58 -19.19 23.42
C ILE A 612 -25.94 -19.69 24.72
N SER A 613 -26.69 -20.39 25.59
CA SER A 613 -26.17 -20.87 26.87
C SER A 613 -25.10 -21.96 26.72
N LYS A 614 -25.03 -22.59 25.54
CA LYS A 614 -24.04 -23.61 25.20
C LYS A 614 -22.73 -23.04 24.66
N ILE A 615 -22.68 -21.75 24.38
CA ILE A 615 -21.52 -21.09 23.78
C ILE A 615 -20.58 -20.62 24.88
N SER A 616 -19.27 -20.86 24.71
CA SER A 616 -18.30 -20.45 25.72
C SER A 616 -18.21 -18.92 25.87
N PRO A 617 -18.05 -18.39 27.10
CA PRO A 617 -17.87 -16.94 27.32
C PRO A 617 -16.72 -16.32 26.51
N PRO A 618 -15.54 -16.96 26.37
CA PRO A 618 -14.47 -16.43 25.53
C PRO A 618 -14.91 -16.22 24.08
N PHE A 619 -15.73 -17.10 23.53
CA PHE A 619 -16.24 -16.97 22.17
C PHE A 619 -17.27 -15.85 22.05
N LEU A 620 -18.16 -15.72 23.04
CA LEU A 620 -19.16 -14.63 23.11
C LEU A 620 -18.50 -13.25 23.15
N ASP A 621 -17.40 -13.08 23.90
CA ASP A 621 -16.68 -11.81 24.01
C ASP A 621 -16.12 -11.31 22.67
N ARG A 622 -15.87 -12.20 21.70
CA ARG A 622 -15.35 -11.86 20.37
C ARG A 622 -16.46 -11.67 19.34
N CYS A 623 -17.72 -11.88 19.71
CA CYS A 623 -18.85 -11.81 18.81
C CYS A 623 -19.82 -10.68 19.21
N ARG A 624 -20.30 -9.94 18.20
CA ARG A 624 -21.51 -9.13 18.33
C ARG A 624 -22.72 -10.06 18.34
N VAL A 625 -23.30 -10.30 19.53
CA VAL A 625 -24.50 -11.13 19.66
C VAL A 625 -25.73 -10.36 19.17
N VAL A 626 -26.47 -10.96 18.25
CA VAL A 626 -27.73 -10.42 17.73
C VAL A 626 -28.84 -11.44 17.98
N HIS A 627 -29.84 -11.03 18.77
CA HIS A 627 -31.04 -11.82 18.98
C HIS A 627 -32.01 -11.61 17.82
N VAL A 628 -32.42 -12.70 17.20
CA VAL A 628 -33.30 -12.71 16.04
C VAL A 628 -34.58 -13.45 16.37
N GLU A 629 -35.69 -12.73 16.24
CA GLU A 629 -37.02 -13.31 16.42
C GLU A 629 -37.43 -14.11 15.18
N ALA A 630 -38.33 -15.07 15.37
CA ALA A 630 -38.89 -15.78 14.24
C ALA A 630 -39.93 -14.90 13.51
N PRO A 631 -40.06 -15.05 12.18
CA PRO A 631 -40.92 -14.20 11.38
C PRO A 631 -42.39 -14.30 11.80
N THR A 632 -43.12 -13.21 11.59
CA THR A 632 -44.58 -13.20 11.70
C THR A 632 -45.21 -13.87 10.49
N LEU A 633 -46.47 -14.29 10.61
CA LEU A 633 -47.20 -14.88 9.49
C LEU A 633 -47.28 -13.90 8.30
N GLU A 634 -47.49 -12.61 8.57
CA GLU A 634 -47.58 -11.60 7.52
C GLU A 634 -46.24 -11.42 6.78
N GLN A 635 -45.11 -11.42 7.50
CA GLN A 635 -43.78 -11.39 6.88
C GLN A 635 -43.53 -12.64 6.00
N LEU A 636 -44.02 -13.81 6.42
CA LEU A 636 -43.91 -15.02 5.60
C LEU A 636 -44.79 -14.97 4.35
N ARG A 637 -45.99 -14.37 4.44
CA ARG A 637 -46.86 -14.14 3.28
C ARG A 637 -46.20 -13.21 2.28
N GLU A 638 -45.61 -12.12 2.76
CA GLU A 638 -44.90 -11.18 1.89
C GLU A 638 -43.67 -11.82 1.24
N PHE A 639 -42.94 -12.64 1.99
CA PHE A 639 -41.85 -13.44 1.44
C PHE A 639 -42.34 -14.39 0.33
N VAL A 640 -43.49 -15.05 0.51
CA VAL A 640 -44.10 -15.92 -0.52
C VAL A 640 -44.44 -15.13 -1.78
N ARG A 641 -45.07 -13.95 -1.64
CA ARG A 641 -45.43 -13.11 -2.79
C ARG A 641 -44.18 -12.72 -3.57
N ARG A 642 -43.20 -12.12 -2.88
CA ARG A 642 -41.96 -11.67 -3.50
C ARG A 642 -41.20 -12.80 -4.20
N VAL A 643 -40.87 -13.87 -3.47
CA VAL A 643 -40.07 -15.00 -4.01
C VAL A 643 -40.86 -15.79 -5.04
N GLY A 644 -42.19 -15.88 -4.90
CA GLY A 644 -43.07 -16.48 -5.90
C GLY A 644 -43.02 -15.73 -7.22
N THR A 645 -43.17 -14.39 -7.18
CA THR A 645 -43.08 -13.53 -8.36
C THR A 645 -41.69 -13.58 -8.99
N GLU A 646 -40.62 -13.49 -8.20
CA GLU A 646 -39.22 -13.63 -8.67
C GLU A 646 -38.97 -14.96 -9.40
N ARG A 647 -39.69 -16.02 -9.03
CA ARG A 647 -39.60 -17.35 -9.65
C ARG A 647 -40.62 -17.58 -10.77
N GLY A 648 -41.34 -16.53 -11.19
CA GLY A 648 -42.31 -16.59 -12.29
C GLY A 648 -43.58 -17.36 -11.95
N LEU A 649 -43.96 -17.47 -10.67
CA LEU A 649 -45.28 -18.00 -10.32
C LEU A 649 -46.38 -17.02 -10.75
N SER A 650 -47.47 -17.57 -11.28
CA SER A 650 -48.71 -16.85 -11.51
C SER A 650 -49.37 -16.42 -10.19
N GLU A 651 -50.19 -15.36 -10.24
CA GLU A 651 -50.99 -14.90 -9.09
C GLU A 651 -51.83 -16.04 -8.47
N ASP A 652 -52.44 -16.90 -9.30
CA ASP A 652 -53.20 -18.06 -8.83
C ASP A 652 -52.32 -19.07 -8.06
N SER A 653 -51.09 -19.29 -8.53
CA SER A 653 -50.13 -20.18 -7.86
C SER A 653 -49.61 -19.58 -6.55
N ILE A 654 -49.35 -18.27 -6.53
CA ILE A 654 -48.99 -17.54 -5.31
C ILE A 654 -50.13 -17.63 -4.29
N TRP A 655 -51.36 -17.39 -4.72
CA TRP A 655 -52.56 -17.52 -3.87
C TRP A 655 -52.68 -18.93 -3.28
N ALA A 656 -52.46 -19.97 -4.09
CA ALA A 656 -52.49 -21.36 -3.62
C ALA A 656 -51.40 -21.66 -2.57
N VAL A 657 -50.19 -21.11 -2.74
CA VAL A 657 -49.11 -21.22 -1.75
C VAL A 657 -49.47 -20.49 -0.45
N LEU A 658 -50.06 -19.30 -0.54
CA LEU A 658 -50.51 -18.54 0.63
C LEU A 658 -51.60 -19.28 1.40
N ALA A 659 -52.58 -19.86 0.71
CA ALA A 659 -53.62 -20.68 1.34
C ALA A 659 -53.05 -21.92 2.04
N ALA A 660 -52.06 -22.59 1.42
CA ALA A 660 -51.36 -23.71 2.04
C ALA A 660 -50.54 -23.28 3.26
N LEU A 661 -49.88 -22.12 3.20
CA LEU A 661 -49.14 -21.54 4.32
C LEU A 661 -50.06 -21.26 5.51
N ASP A 662 -51.21 -20.64 5.27
CA ASP A 662 -52.20 -20.35 6.32
C ASP A 662 -52.70 -21.65 6.97
N GLN A 663 -52.96 -22.69 6.19
CA GLN A 663 -53.35 -24.00 6.73
C GLN A 663 -52.25 -24.61 7.61
N VAL A 664 -50.97 -24.52 7.19
CA VAL A 664 -49.84 -24.99 8.02
C VAL A 664 -49.77 -24.20 9.33
N ALA A 665 -49.95 -22.88 9.26
CA ALA A 665 -49.89 -21.98 10.40
C ALA A 665 -50.96 -22.28 11.48
N THR A 666 -52.11 -22.86 11.10
CA THR A 666 -53.11 -23.30 12.09
C THR A 666 -52.65 -24.47 12.96
N ARG A 667 -51.70 -25.29 12.49
CA ARG A 667 -51.24 -26.49 13.18
C ARG A 667 -49.94 -26.26 13.93
N HIS A 668 -48.97 -25.63 13.27
CA HIS A 668 -47.63 -25.37 13.83
C HIS A 668 -47.05 -24.10 13.21
N ARG A 669 -46.10 -23.46 13.88
CA ARG A 669 -45.38 -22.31 13.34
C ARG A 669 -44.62 -22.71 12.06
N PRO A 670 -44.89 -22.09 10.89
CA PRO A 670 -44.18 -22.42 9.66
C PRO A 670 -42.71 -21.99 9.73
N SER A 671 -41.81 -22.85 9.28
CA SER A 671 -40.40 -22.49 9.07
C SER A 671 -40.19 -21.95 7.66
N LEU A 672 -39.15 -21.15 7.43
CA LEU A 672 -38.79 -20.67 6.09
C LEU A 672 -38.49 -21.83 5.13
N ARG A 673 -37.96 -22.95 5.65
CA ARG A 673 -37.77 -24.19 4.89
C ARG A 673 -39.09 -24.78 4.41
N THR A 674 -40.13 -24.75 5.25
CA THR A 674 -41.49 -25.18 4.88
C THR A 674 -42.04 -24.29 3.77
N VAL A 675 -41.88 -22.96 3.92
CA VAL A 675 -42.33 -21.97 2.92
C VAL A 675 -41.65 -22.19 1.57
N LEU A 676 -40.31 -22.29 1.56
CA LEU A 676 -39.55 -22.53 0.33
C LEU A 676 -39.98 -23.84 -0.36
N ARG A 677 -40.23 -24.91 0.41
CA ARG A 677 -40.76 -26.17 -0.15
C ARG A 677 -42.14 -26.02 -0.81
N LEU A 678 -43.02 -25.18 -0.26
CA LEU A 678 -44.31 -24.91 -0.88
C LEU A 678 -44.14 -24.16 -2.20
N ILE A 679 -43.25 -23.17 -2.25
CA ILE A 679 -42.91 -22.42 -3.47
C ILE A 679 -42.28 -23.36 -4.52
N ASP A 680 -41.28 -24.16 -4.14
CA ASP A 680 -40.62 -25.13 -5.04
C ASP A 680 -41.64 -26.09 -5.66
N LYS A 681 -42.57 -26.59 -4.84
CA LYS A 681 -43.65 -27.47 -5.30
C LYS A 681 -44.58 -26.74 -6.27
N ALA A 682 -44.93 -25.49 -6.00
CA ALA A 682 -45.77 -24.68 -6.89
C ALA A 682 -45.07 -24.42 -8.24
N VAL A 683 -43.78 -24.09 -8.23
CA VAL A 683 -42.97 -23.88 -9.45
C VAL A 683 -42.96 -25.16 -10.29
N TRP A 684 -42.73 -26.31 -9.65
CA TRP A 684 -42.77 -27.61 -10.32
C TRP A 684 -44.17 -27.96 -10.87
N LEU A 685 -45.25 -27.67 -10.14
CA LEU A 685 -46.61 -27.92 -10.61
C LEU A 685 -47.00 -27.02 -11.80
N GLN A 686 -46.57 -25.75 -11.78
CA GLN A 686 -46.84 -24.81 -12.86
C GLN A 686 -46.06 -25.16 -14.14
N SER A 687 -44.82 -25.63 -13.99
CA SER A 687 -43.94 -26.04 -15.10
C SER A 687 -44.26 -27.44 -15.66
N ARG A 688 -45.16 -28.20 -15.03
CA ARG A 688 -45.59 -29.49 -15.54
C ARG A 688 -46.41 -29.31 -16.82
N PRO A 689 -46.09 -30.04 -17.91
CA PRO A 689 -46.98 -30.11 -19.06
C PRO A 689 -48.31 -30.70 -18.59
N ARG A 690 -49.41 -29.98 -18.86
CA ARG A 690 -50.75 -30.49 -18.56
C ARG A 690 -50.96 -31.76 -19.40
N PRO A 691 -51.37 -32.90 -18.81
CA PRO A 691 -51.79 -34.03 -19.61
C PRO A 691 -52.99 -33.60 -20.45
N ASN A 692 -52.90 -33.85 -21.76
CA ASN A 692 -53.98 -33.63 -22.73
C ASN A 692 -55.26 -34.37 -22.33
#